data_AF-A0A1A8EGE2-F1
#
_entry.id   AF-A0A1A8EGE2-F1
#
_cell.length_a   1.000
_cell.length_b   1.000
_cell.length_c   1.000
_cell.angle_alpha   90.00
_cell.angle_beta   90.00
_cell.angle_gamma   90.00
#
_symmetry.space_group_name_H-M   'P 1'
#
loop_
_entity.id
_entity.type
_entity.pdbx_description
1 polymer ?
#
loop_
_entity_poly.entity_id
_entity_poly.type
_entity_poly.pdbx_seq_one_letter_code
_entity_poly.pdbx_strand_id
1 'polypeptide(L)'
;LLNGLESSVQECCEVGRAIAQRDQDCSFLPRVTSLICSLAQEHCCRAVVKDRACGDGVWMARTQGVCDRHFFTGSSWESQTSKICCDCCTLGLKTASLGLSCELPGLQLERQCSSTAKTCCEEPSNTKPAVGVVSTRPPETTSCKDTICSQLCVGAGECTCHEGFKLKRDGVTCEDVNECQTGSHNCSSESVCVNTEGSFHCRFSCHPGFTLTDEITCKDIDECEFGIHNCEQNSVCINTAGSFHCQPKNSCGEGYTLDATGRCIDFDECLITKVCGNHVCVNVVGSYRCECRAGFSFNNVTGHCEDINECRHHARLLCSHACENTEGSYRCSCIPGFTLAHDGRNCDDINECLAGMHNCGDGQACVNTEGSFHCQRLVRCDPGYQLTGSNSCQDIDECVLGTHNCGANIVCINTPGSFHCNTVSCPRGYHLSADGTRCEDVDECQTSEMCGGHVCINREGSFRCECRTGFMFNTISKLCEDINECTHYPGRLCAHKCENTEGSFRCSCSTGFKLTRDGRDCEDVDECENKPCSQECTNVYGSYQCYCHRGYQLSDNDGITCEDINECALPGVCSHNCINTPGGFNCTCPPGGYTLSPDGRTCQDVDECAAETHTCSASEICFNLQGGHRCLNFECPTNFRQATSGSTGNASAVLRCVKSCRLLDLECSHNPTHIITFTVISLPTSQHLKEPEVIALLRTATAVKPANLPDQPDVIFEILDSDEQNSFDVIKDSQDGLIVGLICQVKPILGPKELMLSVVIKYVQLGDVYQQNIMNIHILVL
;
A
#
# COMPACT_ATOMS: atom_id res chain seq x y z
N LEU A 1 -19.69 -36.62 35.46
CA LEU A 1 -19.28 -35.73 36.57
C LEU A 1 -18.61 -34.51 35.95
N LEU A 2 -19.45 -33.61 35.45
CA LEU A 2 -19.13 -32.23 35.11
C LEU A 2 -19.07 -31.46 36.43
N ASN A 3 -17.92 -30.88 36.75
CA ASN A 3 -17.73 -29.71 37.60
C ASN A 3 -16.58 -28.96 36.92
N GLY A 4 -16.74 -27.81 36.26
CA GLY A 4 -17.62 -26.70 36.61
C GLY A 4 -16.83 -25.67 37.40
N LEU A 5 -15.84 -25.05 36.77
CA LEU A 5 -15.42 -23.68 37.08
C LEU A 5 -15.12 -23.02 35.75
N GLU A 6 -16.05 -22.19 35.25
CA GLU A 6 -15.67 -21.07 34.40
C GLU A 6 -14.72 -20.22 35.24
N SER A 7 -13.41 -20.41 35.05
CA SER A 7 -12.41 -19.52 35.62
C SER A 7 -12.69 -18.12 35.08
N SER A 8 -12.96 -17.18 35.99
CA SER A 8 -13.28 -15.82 35.59
C SER A 8 -12.11 -15.22 34.80
N VAL A 9 -12.39 -14.29 33.88
CA VAL A 9 -11.35 -13.55 33.13
C VAL A 9 -10.30 -12.97 34.08
N GLN A 10 -10.72 -12.60 35.29
CA GLN A 10 -9.87 -12.05 36.33
C GLN A 10 -8.89 -13.08 36.93
N GLU A 11 -9.34 -14.30 37.23
CA GLU A 11 -8.45 -15.39 37.66
C GLU A 11 -7.46 -15.77 36.56
N CYS A 12 -7.91 -15.80 35.29
CA CYS A 12 -7.02 -16.04 34.14
C CYS A 12 -5.95 -14.94 34.01
N CYS A 13 -6.35 -13.67 34.15
CA CYS A 13 -5.42 -12.54 34.16
C CYS A 13 -4.39 -12.65 35.30
N GLU A 14 -4.81 -13.04 36.51
CA GLU A 14 -3.92 -13.24 37.66
C GLU A 14 -2.86 -14.33 37.41
N VAL A 15 -3.25 -15.43 36.74
CA VAL A 15 -2.29 -16.46 36.31
C VAL A 15 -1.25 -15.90 35.34
N GLY A 16 -1.68 -15.09 34.35
CA GLY A 16 -0.77 -14.42 33.42
C GLY A 16 0.20 -13.46 34.13
N ARG A 17 -0.28 -12.68 35.11
CA ARG A 17 0.56 -11.77 35.91
C ARG A 17 1.58 -12.53 36.78
N ALA A 18 1.18 -13.66 37.37
CA ALA A 18 2.05 -14.48 38.20
C ALA A 18 3.22 -15.11 37.40
N ILE A 19 3.02 -15.40 36.12
CA ILE A 19 4.07 -15.90 35.21
C ILE A 19 5.09 -14.79 34.93
N ALA A 20 4.64 -13.59 34.57
CA ALA A 20 5.52 -12.43 34.37
C ALA A 20 6.33 -12.08 35.63
N GLN A 21 5.77 -12.26 36.83
CA GLN A 21 6.46 -12.00 38.10
C GLN A 21 7.60 -12.98 38.41
N ARG A 22 7.71 -14.11 37.69
CA ARG A 22 8.77 -15.12 37.86
C ARG A 22 9.88 -15.06 36.79
N ASP A 23 9.98 -13.94 36.08
CA ASP A 23 10.96 -13.73 34.97
C ASP A 23 10.86 -14.76 33.84
N GLN A 24 9.66 -15.31 33.60
CA GLN A 24 9.39 -16.21 32.48
C GLN A 24 8.77 -15.46 31.30
N ASP A 25 9.22 -15.81 30.09
CA ASP A 25 8.73 -15.26 28.82
C ASP A 25 7.22 -15.56 28.64
N CYS A 26 6.44 -14.51 28.35
CA CYS A 26 4.99 -14.59 28.09
C CYS A 26 4.63 -15.46 26.87
N SER A 27 5.62 -15.96 26.14
CA SER A 27 5.48 -16.96 25.07
C SER A 27 5.14 -18.37 25.58
N PHE A 28 5.35 -18.65 26.88
CA PHE A 28 5.09 -19.97 27.49
C PHE A 28 3.92 -19.91 28.49
N LEU A 29 2.70 -19.83 27.97
CA LEU A 29 1.48 -19.83 28.79
C LEU A 29 0.88 -21.25 28.96
N PRO A 30 0.22 -21.55 30.10
CA PRO A 30 -0.43 -22.84 30.32
C PRO A 30 -1.52 -23.08 29.28
N ARG A 31 -1.59 -24.30 28.71
CA ARG A 31 -2.67 -24.67 27.77
C ARG A 31 -4.01 -24.73 28.50
N VAL A 32 -4.87 -23.75 28.26
CA VAL A 32 -6.26 -23.69 28.71
C VAL A 32 -7.22 -23.90 27.53
N THR A 33 -8.38 -24.51 27.78
CA THR A 33 -9.39 -24.84 26.76
C THR A 33 -10.25 -23.64 26.34
N SER A 34 -10.26 -22.56 27.14
CA SER A 34 -11.01 -21.33 26.86
C SER A 34 -10.13 -20.30 26.18
N LEU A 35 -10.49 -19.92 24.95
CA LEU A 35 -9.82 -18.87 24.17
C LEU A 35 -9.80 -17.51 24.88
N ILE A 36 -10.84 -17.21 25.66
CA ILE A 36 -10.93 -15.96 26.42
C ILE A 36 -9.91 -15.95 27.57
N CYS A 37 -9.69 -17.10 28.21
CA CYS A 37 -8.73 -17.24 29.29
C CYS A 37 -7.28 -17.16 28.78
N SER A 38 -6.98 -17.75 27.62
CA SER A 38 -5.64 -17.65 27.01
C SER A 38 -5.31 -16.21 26.61
N LEU A 39 -6.27 -15.48 26.04
CA LEU A 39 -6.10 -14.07 25.71
C LEU A 39 -5.89 -13.20 26.97
N ALA A 40 -6.68 -13.45 28.02
CA ALA A 40 -6.54 -12.73 29.29
C ALA A 40 -5.17 -12.98 29.94
N GLN A 41 -4.67 -14.23 29.91
CA GLN A 41 -3.33 -14.58 30.41
C GLN A 41 -2.23 -13.86 29.63
N GLU A 42 -2.30 -13.85 28.31
CA GLU A 42 -1.30 -13.22 27.45
C GLU A 42 -1.23 -11.70 27.65
N HIS A 43 -2.37 -11.03 27.56
CA HIS A 43 -2.43 -9.57 27.69
C HIS A 43 -2.02 -9.11 29.10
N CYS A 44 -2.42 -9.82 30.15
CA CYS A 44 -2.03 -9.47 31.51
C CYS A 44 -0.56 -9.81 31.83
N CYS A 45 0.01 -10.86 31.22
CA CYS A 45 1.44 -11.15 31.30
C CYS A 45 2.26 -10.02 30.66
N ARG A 46 1.93 -9.68 29.40
CA ARG A 46 2.62 -8.60 28.67
C ARG A 46 2.49 -7.24 29.34
N ALA A 47 1.34 -6.94 29.98
CA ALA A 47 1.15 -5.69 30.73
C ALA A 47 2.14 -5.56 31.91
N VAL A 48 2.35 -6.62 32.68
CA VAL A 48 3.29 -6.61 33.83
C VAL A 48 4.75 -6.47 33.35
N VAL A 49 5.10 -7.13 32.26
CA VAL A 49 6.43 -7.00 31.64
C VAL A 49 6.65 -5.57 31.11
N LYS A 50 5.63 -4.98 30.47
CA LYS A 50 5.64 -3.59 30.00
C LYS A 50 5.81 -2.59 31.15
N ASP A 51 5.12 -2.79 32.27
CA ASP A 51 5.23 -1.94 33.46
C ASP A 51 6.62 -2.04 34.11
N ARG A 52 7.21 -3.24 34.15
CA ARG A 52 8.59 -3.43 34.65
C ARG A 52 9.62 -2.72 33.78
N ALA A 53 9.56 -2.93 32.46
CA ALA A 53 10.42 -2.25 31.50
C ALA A 53 10.30 -0.72 31.62
N CYS A 54 9.08 -0.20 31.77
CA CYS A 54 8.85 1.22 32.02
C CYS A 54 9.48 1.70 33.35
N GLY A 55 9.42 0.88 34.41
CA GLY A 55 10.05 1.14 35.69
C GLY A 55 11.58 1.21 35.61
N ASP A 56 12.21 0.33 34.83
CA ASP A 56 13.66 0.37 34.58
C ASP A 56 14.07 1.66 33.86
N GLY A 57 13.25 2.10 32.90
CA GLY A 57 13.38 3.40 32.24
C GLY A 57 13.31 4.59 33.20
N VAL A 58 12.31 4.61 34.09
CA VAL A 58 12.16 5.64 35.13
C VAL A 58 13.33 5.67 36.10
N TRP A 59 13.83 4.49 36.49
CA TRP A 59 14.99 4.39 37.36
C TRP A 59 16.25 4.96 36.70
N MET A 60 16.49 4.64 35.43
CA MET A 60 17.61 5.20 34.65
C MET A 60 17.52 6.73 34.53
N ALA A 61 16.32 7.26 34.25
CA ALA A 61 16.10 8.71 34.19
C ALA A 61 16.41 9.42 35.53
N ARG A 62 16.01 8.82 36.66
CA ARG A 62 16.24 9.39 38.01
C ARG A 62 17.69 9.25 38.48
N THR A 63 18.45 8.29 37.97
CA THR A 63 19.82 7.99 38.47
C THR A 63 20.93 8.44 37.55
N GLN A 64 20.76 8.34 36.23
CA GLN A 64 21.80 8.63 35.24
C GLN A 64 21.44 9.81 34.32
N GLY A 65 20.16 10.14 34.16
CA GLY A 65 19.70 11.29 33.36
C GLY A 65 19.90 11.15 31.85
N VAL A 66 20.32 9.96 31.37
CA VAL A 66 20.57 9.64 29.95
C VAL A 66 19.79 8.38 29.58
N CYS A 67 19.09 8.41 28.45
CA CYS A 67 18.10 7.41 28.04
C CYS A 67 18.46 6.76 26.70
N ASP A 68 19.63 6.13 26.61
CA ASP A 68 20.07 5.46 25.38
C ASP A 68 19.68 3.97 25.33
N ARG A 69 19.36 3.48 24.13
CA ARG A 69 18.78 2.15 23.87
C ARG A 69 19.72 1.01 24.27
N HIS A 70 21.03 1.23 24.18
CA HIS A 70 22.07 0.24 24.50
C HIS A 70 22.11 -0.16 25.99
N PHE A 71 21.50 0.63 26.88
CA PHE A 71 21.48 0.36 28.32
C PHE A 71 20.29 -0.49 28.79
N PHE A 72 19.32 -0.77 27.91
CA PHE A 72 18.14 -1.57 28.27
C PHE A 72 18.31 -3.01 27.79
N THR A 73 18.14 -3.97 28.70
CA THR A 73 18.20 -5.40 28.39
C THR A 73 16.78 -5.94 28.18
N GLY A 74 16.59 -6.80 27.18
CA GLY A 74 15.29 -7.37 26.81
C GLY A 74 15.05 -7.40 25.30
N SER A 75 13.86 -7.83 24.89
CA SER A 75 13.41 -7.84 23.50
C SER A 75 13.29 -6.41 22.92
N SER A 76 13.23 -6.31 21.58
CA SER A 76 13.21 -5.01 20.86
C SER A 76 12.13 -4.03 21.34
N TRP A 77 10.97 -4.55 21.80
CA TRP A 77 9.86 -3.75 22.28
C TRP A 77 9.96 -3.37 23.78
N GLU A 78 10.62 -4.21 24.60
CA GLU A 78 10.88 -3.92 26.03
C GLU A 78 11.92 -2.81 26.18
N SER A 79 12.99 -2.86 25.38
CA SER A 79 14.01 -1.81 25.32
C SER A 79 13.42 -0.47 24.81
N GLN A 80 12.49 -0.53 23.86
CA GLN A 80 11.77 0.65 23.38
C GLN A 80 10.83 1.23 24.43
N THR A 81 10.12 0.39 25.18
CA THR A 81 9.25 0.83 26.30
C THR A 81 10.06 1.49 27.41
N SER A 82 11.21 0.90 27.76
CA SER A 82 12.12 1.43 28.78
C SER A 82 12.70 2.79 28.36
N LYS A 83 13.09 2.93 27.10
CA LYS A 83 13.58 4.20 26.53
C LYS A 83 12.51 5.30 26.58
N ILE A 84 11.30 5.02 26.10
CA ILE A 84 10.20 6.00 26.13
C ILE A 84 9.90 6.45 27.56
N CYS A 85 9.80 5.52 28.52
CA CYS A 85 9.55 5.89 29.92
C CYS A 85 10.71 6.67 30.54
N CYS A 86 11.96 6.40 30.15
CA CYS A 86 13.13 7.18 30.57
C CYS A 86 13.08 8.62 30.02
N ASP A 87 12.85 8.78 28.72
CA ASP A 87 12.76 10.09 28.05
C ASP A 87 11.62 10.94 28.65
N CYS A 88 10.48 10.32 28.92
CA CYS A 88 9.33 11.00 29.52
C CYS A 88 9.57 11.36 31.00
N CYS A 89 10.25 10.49 31.76
CA CYS A 89 10.60 10.78 33.15
C CYS A 89 11.65 11.90 33.24
N THR A 90 12.67 11.93 32.37
CA THR A 90 13.65 13.01 32.31
C THR A 90 13.00 14.34 31.94
N LEU A 91 12.03 14.35 31.01
CA LEU A 91 11.21 15.52 30.73
C LEU A 91 10.49 16.02 31.99
N GLY A 92 9.86 15.12 32.75
CA GLY A 92 9.21 15.44 34.03
C GLY A 92 10.17 16.05 35.07
N LEU A 93 11.32 15.42 35.28
CA LEU A 93 12.36 15.90 36.21
C LEU A 93 12.90 17.27 35.82
N LYS A 94 13.11 17.50 34.51
CA LYS A 94 13.60 18.79 33.99
C LYS A 94 12.54 19.88 34.15
N THR A 95 11.27 19.54 33.91
CA THR A 95 10.12 20.45 34.12
C THR A 95 10.03 20.88 35.59
N ALA A 96 10.17 19.94 36.52
CA ALA A 96 10.22 20.21 37.95
C ALA A 96 11.44 21.07 38.34
N SER A 97 12.62 20.79 37.77
CA SER A 97 13.85 21.57 38.02
C SER A 97 13.75 23.03 37.56
N LEU A 98 12.91 23.29 36.55
CA LEU A 98 12.62 24.62 36.01
C LEU A 98 11.45 25.31 36.71
N GLY A 99 10.81 24.66 37.70
CA GLY A 99 9.68 25.19 38.46
C GLY A 99 8.37 25.33 37.67
N LEU A 100 8.22 24.56 36.58
CA LEU A 100 7.04 24.57 35.71
C LEU A 100 5.97 23.57 36.21
N SER A 101 4.71 23.75 35.78
CA SER A 101 3.60 22.85 36.14
C SER A 101 3.81 21.43 35.59
N CYS A 102 3.55 20.42 36.44
CA CYS A 102 3.65 19.00 36.08
C CYS A 102 2.48 18.48 35.22
N GLU A 103 1.39 19.22 35.14
CA GLU A 103 0.38 19.02 34.11
C GLU A 103 0.88 19.74 32.87
N LEU A 104 1.50 19.03 31.92
CA LEU A 104 2.10 19.54 30.67
C LEU A 104 1.02 19.69 29.57
N PRO A 105 0.15 20.71 29.54
CA PRO A 105 -1.04 20.73 28.70
C PRO A 105 -0.66 21.44 27.39
N GLY A 106 -0.36 20.67 26.36
CA GLY A 106 0.03 21.22 25.05
C GLY A 106 1.00 20.36 24.24
N LEU A 107 1.65 19.36 24.86
CA LEU A 107 2.65 18.51 24.21
C LEU A 107 2.09 17.22 23.56
N GLN A 108 0.76 17.02 23.51
CA GLN A 108 0.10 15.80 22.95
C GLN A 108 0.86 14.47 23.23
N LEU A 109 1.33 14.27 24.46
CA LEU A 109 2.09 13.08 24.84
C LEU A 109 1.17 11.86 24.95
N GLU A 110 1.65 10.69 24.53
CA GLU A 110 0.96 9.41 24.72
C GLU A 110 0.66 9.16 26.22
N ARG A 111 -0.45 8.48 26.53
CA ARG A 111 -0.97 8.33 27.90
C ARG A 111 0.08 7.79 28.89
N GLN A 112 0.90 6.83 28.45
CA GLN A 112 1.98 6.22 29.25
C GLN A 112 3.14 7.20 29.49
N CYS A 113 3.52 8.00 28.49
CA CYS A 113 4.53 9.04 28.63
C CYS A 113 4.04 10.17 29.56
N SER A 114 2.80 10.60 29.38
CA SER A 114 2.17 11.65 30.20
C SER A 114 2.09 11.25 31.68
N SER A 115 1.69 10.01 31.99
CA SER A 115 1.69 9.52 33.37
C SER A 115 3.10 9.46 33.96
N THR A 116 4.08 8.95 33.21
CA THR A 116 5.46 8.80 33.68
C THR A 116 6.15 10.15 33.90
N ALA A 117 5.94 11.12 33.01
CA ALA A 117 6.44 12.48 33.16
C ALA A 117 5.83 13.17 34.39
N LYS A 118 4.51 13.03 34.59
CA LYS A 118 3.82 13.58 35.77
C LYS A 118 4.35 12.97 37.08
N THR A 119 4.48 11.65 37.16
CA THR A 119 5.04 10.95 38.33
C THR A 119 6.48 11.38 38.65
N CYS A 120 7.32 11.58 37.64
CA CYS A 120 8.69 12.04 37.86
C CYS A 120 8.81 13.54 38.18
N CYS A 121 7.84 14.35 37.75
CA CYS A 121 7.77 15.77 38.08
C CYS A 121 7.27 16.02 39.51
N GLU A 122 6.29 15.24 39.98
CA GLU A 122 5.68 15.41 41.31
C GLU A 122 6.53 14.84 42.45
N GLU A 123 7.36 13.81 42.19
CA GLU A 123 8.23 13.18 43.20
C GLU A 123 9.74 13.18 42.82
N PRO A 124 10.44 14.33 42.97
CA PRO A 124 11.83 14.48 42.51
C PRO A 124 12.94 13.94 43.46
N SER A 125 12.63 13.26 44.58
CA SER A 125 13.66 12.78 45.53
C SER A 125 13.53 11.31 45.96
N ASN A 126 14.67 10.62 46.06
CA ASN A 126 14.80 9.24 46.57
C ASN A 126 14.43 9.19 48.05
N THR A 127 13.28 8.60 48.38
CA THR A 127 13.00 8.10 49.73
C THR A 127 12.87 6.58 49.72
N LYS A 128 13.76 5.91 50.46
CA LYS A 128 13.47 4.62 51.10
C LYS A 128 13.78 4.74 52.60
N PRO A 129 13.08 3.98 53.46
CA PRO A 129 13.06 4.20 54.90
C PRO A 129 14.38 3.81 55.58
N ALA A 130 14.71 4.58 56.62
CA ALA A 130 15.88 4.44 57.47
C ALA A 130 15.72 3.40 58.58
N VAL A 131 16.79 2.64 58.86
CA VAL A 131 17.23 2.10 60.17
C VAL A 131 18.75 1.86 60.00
N GLY A 132 19.70 2.23 60.86
CA GLY A 132 19.77 2.87 62.16
C GLY A 132 21.28 3.01 62.51
N VAL A 133 21.63 4.08 63.21
CA VAL A 133 22.99 4.54 63.60
C VAL A 133 23.62 3.67 64.69
N VAL A 134 24.96 3.52 64.75
CA VAL A 134 25.85 3.77 65.93
C VAL A 134 27.34 3.75 65.50
N SER A 135 28.09 4.76 65.94
CA SER A 135 29.55 4.88 65.87
C SER A 135 30.16 4.64 67.26
N THR A 136 31.28 3.92 67.36
CA THR A 136 32.25 4.02 68.47
C THR A 136 33.69 3.78 67.98
N ARG A 137 34.63 4.55 68.55
CA ARG A 137 36.07 4.66 68.24
C ARG A 137 36.92 3.64 69.07
N PRO A 138 38.27 3.58 68.89
CA PRO A 138 39.08 2.42 68.46
C PRO A 138 39.73 1.65 69.65
N PRO A 139 40.53 0.58 69.38
CA PRO A 139 41.98 0.79 69.42
C PRO A 139 42.83 -0.06 68.44
N GLU A 140 43.95 0.56 68.05
CA GLU A 140 45.34 0.06 67.94
C GLU A 140 45.77 -1.05 66.96
N THR A 141 46.64 -0.57 66.05
CA THR A 141 47.87 -1.17 65.50
C THR A 141 47.78 -2.34 64.54
N THR A 142 47.89 -2.05 63.23
CA THR A 142 48.64 -2.90 62.28
C THR A 142 49.15 -2.07 61.08
N SER A 143 50.41 -2.32 60.73
CA SER A 143 51.18 -1.77 59.60
C SER A 143 50.69 -2.36 58.26
N CYS A 144 50.87 -1.67 57.11
CA CYS A 144 50.52 -2.12 55.74
C CYS A 144 51.31 -3.39 55.33
N LYS A 145 51.05 -4.54 55.96
CA LYS A 145 51.60 -5.84 55.57
C LYS A 145 50.55 -6.81 55.02
N ASP A 146 49.26 -6.53 55.23
CA ASP A 146 48.18 -7.44 54.83
C ASP A 146 47.02 -6.76 54.06
N THR A 147 47.13 -5.45 53.73
CA THR A 147 46.09 -4.71 52.99
C THR A 147 46.53 -4.50 51.53
N ILE A 148 45.80 -5.10 50.57
CA ILE A 148 46.11 -5.04 49.14
C ILE A 148 45.43 -3.82 48.52
N CYS A 149 46.11 -2.68 48.49
CA CYS A 149 45.66 -1.50 47.74
C CYS A 149 46.04 -1.66 46.26
N SER A 150 45.17 -1.29 45.32
CA SER A 150 45.47 -1.39 43.89
C SER A 150 46.46 -0.32 43.38
N GLN A 151 46.68 0.76 44.13
CA GLN A 151 47.64 1.83 43.77
C GLN A 151 48.53 2.24 44.97
N LEU A 152 48.06 3.06 45.93
CA LEU A 152 48.85 3.53 47.08
C LEU A 152 48.26 3.11 48.45
N CYS A 153 49.11 2.77 49.44
CA CYS A 153 48.76 2.61 50.87
C CYS A 153 49.40 3.74 51.68
N VAL A 154 48.64 4.49 52.46
CA VAL A 154 49.17 5.54 53.35
C VAL A 154 48.99 5.13 54.81
N GLY A 155 49.91 5.59 55.68
CA GLY A 155 50.21 5.08 57.02
C GLY A 155 49.06 5.06 58.04
N ALA A 156 48.10 4.15 57.83
CA ALA A 156 47.11 3.61 58.75
C ALA A 156 46.39 2.37 58.18
N GLY A 157 46.80 1.87 56.99
CA GLY A 157 46.08 0.81 56.27
C GLY A 157 44.96 1.34 55.37
N GLU A 158 44.99 2.63 55.02
CA GLU A 158 44.01 3.29 54.16
C GLU A 158 44.59 3.44 52.74
N CYS A 159 43.83 3.02 51.72
CA CYS A 159 44.26 3.05 50.33
C CYS A 159 43.91 4.39 49.67
N THR A 160 44.82 4.93 48.86
CA THR A 160 44.63 6.17 48.07
C THR A 160 45.02 5.93 46.62
N CYS A 161 44.51 6.75 45.70
CA CYS A 161 44.74 6.61 44.26
C CYS A 161 45.63 7.74 43.72
N HIS A 162 46.29 7.50 42.57
CA HIS A 162 46.99 8.52 41.80
C HIS A 162 46.00 9.54 41.22
N GLU A 163 46.47 10.74 40.84
CA GLU A 163 45.63 11.72 40.15
C GLU A 163 45.05 11.10 38.86
N GLY A 164 43.76 11.37 38.59
CA GLY A 164 43.01 10.70 37.51
C GLY A 164 42.33 9.39 37.93
N PHE A 165 42.49 8.92 39.17
CA PHE A 165 41.86 7.68 39.67
C PHE A 165 41.12 7.90 41.00
N LYS A 166 40.02 7.17 41.24
CA LYS A 166 39.22 7.26 42.47
C LYS A 166 39.05 5.89 43.14
N LEU A 167 38.94 5.89 44.47
CA LEU A 167 38.80 4.68 45.26
C LEU A 167 37.34 4.17 45.23
N LYS A 168 37.15 2.90 44.89
CA LYS A 168 35.85 2.22 44.94
C LYS A 168 35.36 2.05 46.37
N ARG A 169 34.06 1.72 46.52
CA ARG A 169 33.39 1.49 47.82
C ARG A 169 33.97 0.33 48.63
N ASP A 170 34.83 -0.48 48.02
CA ASP A 170 35.57 -1.55 48.68
C ASP A 170 36.79 -1.04 49.49
N GLY A 171 37.15 0.24 49.34
CA GLY A 171 38.22 0.88 50.10
C GLY A 171 39.63 0.47 49.70
N VAL A 172 39.79 -0.31 48.63
CA VAL A 172 41.09 -0.89 48.23
C VAL A 172 41.38 -0.80 46.73
N THR A 173 40.37 -0.68 45.88
CA THR A 173 40.53 -0.68 44.41
C THR A 173 40.33 0.72 43.84
N CYS A 174 41.26 1.17 43.01
CA CYS A 174 41.25 2.43 42.28
C CYS A 174 40.73 2.17 40.87
N GLU A 175 39.71 2.92 40.49
CA GLU A 175 39.19 2.94 39.13
C GLU A 175 39.55 4.25 38.46
N ASP A 176 39.77 4.18 37.16
CA ASP A 176 39.98 5.33 36.31
C ASP A 176 38.81 6.32 36.44
N VAL A 177 39.13 7.59 36.65
CA VAL A 177 38.13 8.66 36.66
C VAL A 177 37.94 9.08 35.22
N ASN A 178 36.89 8.58 34.59
CA ASN A 178 36.57 9.00 33.23
C ASN A 178 36.22 10.49 33.19
N GLU A 179 37.19 11.35 32.85
CA GLU A 179 37.02 12.80 32.91
C GLU A 179 35.97 13.29 31.90
N CYS A 180 35.75 12.54 30.81
CA CYS A 180 34.73 12.79 29.81
C CYS A 180 33.31 12.51 30.34
N GLN A 181 33.17 11.58 31.29
CA GLN A 181 31.89 11.23 31.92
C GLN A 181 31.62 12.07 33.17
N THR A 182 32.66 12.53 33.86
CA THR A 182 32.54 13.43 35.02
C THR A 182 32.48 14.91 34.63
N GLY A 183 32.76 15.26 33.38
CA GLY A 183 32.77 16.65 32.88
C GLY A 183 33.97 17.47 33.35
N SER A 184 35.02 16.82 33.87
CA SER A 184 36.23 17.45 34.39
C SER A 184 37.35 17.49 33.36
N HIS A 185 37.01 17.83 32.12
CA HIS A 185 37.93 17.95 30.99
C HIS A 185 37.84 19.35 30.36
N ASN A 186 38.90 19.81 29.70
CA ASN A 186 38.96 21.14 29.06
C ASN A 186 38.82 21.08 27.53
N CYS A 187 38.23 20.00 26.99
CA CYS A 187 37.98 19.89 25.55
C CYS A 187 37.01 20.99 25.10
N SER A 188 37.32 21.62 23.96
CA SER A 188 36.45 22.61 23.31
C SER A 188 35.12 21.98 22.89
N SER A 189 34.05 22.78 22.75
CA SER A 189 32.72 22.31 22.30
C SER A 189 32.75 21.57 20.97
N GLU A 190 33.79 21.80 20.16
CA GLU A 190 33.99 21.22 18.82
C GLU A 190 34.92 19.97 18.83
N SER A 191 35.21 19.39 19.99
CA SER A 191 36.11 18.24 20.13
C SER A 191 35.53 17.17 21.05
N VAL A 192 35.63 15.91 20.63
CA VAL A 192 35.12 14.77 21.40
C VAL A 192 36.19 14.34 22.39
N CYS A 193 35.82 14.34 23.68
CA CYS A 193 36.67 13.85 24.75
C CYS A 193 36.74 12.32 24.67
N VAL A 194 37.94 11.78 24.53
CA VAL A 194 38.20 10.35 24.57
C VAL A 194 38.97 10.05 25.84
N ASN A 195 38.35 9.26 26.71
CA ASN A 195 38.94 8.84 27.97
C ASN A 195 40.06 7.84 27.73
N THR A 196 41.17 8.02 28.42
CA THR A 196 42.34 7.14 28.39
C THR A 196 42.68 6.74 29.82
N GLU A 197 43.36 5.62 30.01
CA GLU A 197 43.66 5.15 31.37
C GLU A 197 44.55 6.17 32.11
N GLY A 198 43.98 6.85 33.12
CA GLY A 198 44.58 7.90 33.94
C GLY A 198 44.55 9.33 33.38
N SER A 199 43.91 9.58 32.23
CA SER A 199 43.81 10.92 31.63
C SER A 199 42.78 10.98 30.49
N PHE A 200 42.66 12.12 29.80
CA PHE A 200 41.81 12.25 28.60
C PHE A 200 42.54 12.97 27.45
N HIS A 201 42.14 12.72 26.21
CA HIS A 201 42.57 13.51 25.06
C HIS A 201 41.38 13.92 24.17
N CYS A 202 41.49 15.09 23.52
CA CYS A 202 40.41 15.65 22.71
C CYS A 202 40.67 15.36 21.23
N ARG A 203 39.76 14.63 20.57
CA ARG A 203 39.83 14.31 19.14
C ARG A 203 38.92 15.25 18.35
N PHE A 204 39.41 15.83 17.27
CA PHE A 204 38.58 16.62 16.35
C PHE A 204 37.78 15.66 15.48
N SER A 205 36.46 15.79 15.49
CA SER A 205 35.56 14.97 14.68
C SER A 205 34.35 15.82 14.37
N CYS A 206 34.00 15.92 13.09
CA CYS A 206 32.73 16.52 12.71
C CYS A 206 31.58 15.69 13.31
N HIS A 207 30.48 16.34 13.66
CA HIS A 207 29.28 15.62 14.07
C HIS A 207 28.83 14.64 12.95
N PRO A 208 28.21 13.50 13.29
CA PRO A 208 27.61 12.60 12.30
C PRO A 208 26.74 13.39 11.30
N GLY A 209 26.85 13.06 10.01
CA GLY A 209 26.17 13.78 8.91
C GLY A 209 26.92 15.00 8.35
N PHE A 210 28.15 15.27 8.82
CA PHE A 210 29.03 16.28 8.22
C PHE A 210 30.34 15.64 7.74
N THR A 211 30.85 16.11 6.61
CA THR A 211 32.12 15.68 6.00
C THR A 211 33.19 16.78 6.08
N LEU A 212 34.45 16.37 6.19
CA LEU A 212 35.60 17.27 6.25
C LEU A 212 35.96 17.73 4.84
N THR A 213 35.88 19.03 4.59
CA THR A 213 36.53 19.65 3.41
C THR A 213 37.97 20.03 3.72
N ASP A 214 38.78 20.25 2.68
CA ASP A 214 40.26 20.40 2.70
C ASP A 214 40.83 21.52 3.62
N GLU A 215 39.99 22.24 4.37
CA GLU A 215 40.37 23.30 5.31
C GLU A 215 39.66 23.18 6.67
N ILE A 216 39.70 21.99 7.32
CA ILE A 216 39.24 21.75 8.71
C ILE A 216 37.83 22.34 8.98
N THR A 217 36.98 22.32 7.96
CA THR A 217 35.64 22.87 7.98
C THR A 217 34.66 21.72 7.75
N CYS A 218 33.72 21.55 8.68
CA CYS A 218 32.70 20.52 8.59
C CYS A 218 31.57 21.03 7.68
N LYS A 219 31.40 20.40 6.52
CA LYS A 219 30.29 20.67 5.61
C LYS A 219 29.23 19.60 5.77
N ASP A 220 27.98 20.02 5.85
CA ASP A 220 26.82 19.13 5.88
C ASP A 220 26.77 18.21 4.65
N ILE A 221 26.46 16.94 4.86
CA ILE A 221 26.30 15.96 3.79
C ILE A 221 24.85 16.05 3.32
N ASP A 222 24.60 16.53 2.10
CA ASP A 222 23.23 16.61 1.58
C ASP A 222 22.73 15.24 1.10
N GLU A 223 22.14 14.45 2.00
CA GLU A 223 21.75 13.07 1.67
C GLU A 223 20.63 13.00 0.62
N CYS A 224 19.87 14.10 0.44
CA CYS A 224 18.81 14.22 -0.56
C CYS A 224 19.35 14.47 -1.97
N GLU A 225 20.42 15.27 -2.11
CA GLU A 225 21.08 15.51 -3.39
C GLU A 225 21.90 14.29 -3.86
N PHE A 226 22.51 13.56 -2.92
CA PHE A 226 23.33 12.38 -3.22
C PHE A 226 22.52 11.06 -3.31
N GLY A 227 21.22 11.07 -2.99
CA GLY A 227 20.35 9.88 -3.09
C GLY A 227 20.68 8.78 -2.08
N ILE A 228 21.29 9.13 -0.96
CA ILE A 228 21.76 8.20 0.10
C ILE A 228 20.82 8.19 1.32
N HIS A 229 19.53 8.42 1.09
CA HIS A 229 18.49 8.44 2.11
C HIS A 229 17.60 7.19 2.02
N ASN A 230 17.08 6.73 3.16
CA ASN A 230 16.16 5.58 3.24
C ASN A 230 14.67 5.99 3.32
N CYS A 231 14.33 7.19 2.85
CA CYS A 231 12.95 7.67 2.80
C CYS A 231 12.06 6.74 1.96
N GLU A 232 10.94 6.29 2.54
CA GLU A 232 9.92 5.48 1.86
C GLU A 232 9.34 6.22 0.64
N GLN A 233 8.82 5.49 -0.36
CA GLN A 233 8.28 6.01 -1.62
C GLN A 233 7.24 7.17 -1.46
N ASN A 234 6.61 7.27 -0.28
CA ASN A 234 5.59 8.26 0.08
C ASN A 234 6.09 9.39 1.02
N SER A 235 7.40 9.55 1.17
CA SER A 235 8.03 10.59 2.00
C SER A 235 8.98 11.46 1.17
N VAL A 236 9.08 12.74 1.53
CA VAL A 236 10.00 13.71 0.92
C VAL A 236 11.23 13.82 1.82
N CYS A 237 12.41 13.63 1.22
CA CYS A 237 13.68 13.86 1.88
C CYS A 237 13.90 15.37 2.07
N ILE A 238 14.12 15.80 3.31
CA ILE A 238 14.53 17.17 3.63
C ILE A 238 15.90 17.08 4.29
N ASN A 239 16.90 17.66 3.64
CA ASN A 239 18.24 17.75 4.19
C ASN A 239 18.24 18.69 5.39
N THR A 240 18.84 18.26 6.49
CA THR A 240 19.03 19.06 7.70
C THR A 240 20.48 18.98 8.15
N ALA A 241 20.97 20.00 8.84
CA ALA A 241 22.38 20.04 9.20
C ALA A 241 22.76 18.84 10.10
N GLY A 242 23.52 17.89 9.56
CA GLY A 242 23.99 16.65 10.20
C GLY A 242 23.10 15.43 10.01
N SER A 243 22.04 15.50 9.22
CA SER A 243 21.15 14.37 8.90
C SER A 243 20.11 14.79 7.89
N PHE A 244 19.49 13.85 7.19
CA PHE A 244 18.19 14.10 6.55
C PHE A 244 17.04 13.68 7.48
N HIS A 245 15.86 14.22 7.27
CA HIS A 245 14.64 13.61 7.78
C HIS A 245 13.64 13.40 6.66
N CYS A 246 12.97 12.26 6.71
CA CYS A 246 11.92 11.89 5.78
C CYS A 246 10.62 12.43 6.34
N GLN A 247 10.18 13.55 5.79
CA GLN A 247 8.85 14.02 6.12
C GLN A 247 7.87 13.16 5.32
N PRO A 248 6.84 12.57 5.96
CA PRO A 248 5.69 12.08 5.21
C PRO A 248 5.25 13.20 4.28
N LYS A 249 4.77 12.88 3.08
CA LYS A 249 4.09 13.88 2.28
C LYS A 249 2.91 14.42 3.13
N ASN A 250 3.10 15.58 3.77
CA ASN A 250 2.11 16.26 4.64
C ASN A 250 0.83 16.61 3.87
N SER A 251 0.92 16.51 2.55
CA SER A 251 -0.18 16.52 1.63
C SER A 251 -0.03 15.29 0.76
N CYS A 252 -1.01 14.41 0.79
CA CYS A 252 -1.22 13.52 -0.33
C CYS A 252 -1.49 14.36 -1.59
N GLY A 253 -1.32 13.77 -2.78
CA GLY A 253 -1.78 14.44 -4.01
C GLY A 253 -3.26 14.83 -3.89
N GLU A 254 -3.73 15.75 -4.73
CA GLU A 254 -5.15 16.12 -4.76
C GLU A 254 -6.04 14.87 -4.83
N GLY A 255 -7.10 14.81 -4.01
CA GLY A 255 -8.02 13.66 -3.90
C GLY A 255 -7.66 12.59 -2.86
N TYR A 256 -6.66 12.83 -2.01
CA TYR A 256 -6.25 11.87 -0.98
C TYR A 256 -6.05 12.56 0.38
N THR A 257 -6.36 11.86 1.46
CA THR A 257 -6.20 12.31 2.85
C THR A 257 -5.35 11.33 3.64
N LEU A 258 -4.77 11.78 4.75
CA LEU A 258 -3.95 10.94 5.62
C LEU A 258 -4.85 10.16 6.58
N ASP A 259 -4.67 8.85 6.62
CA ASP A 259 -5.25 8.02 7.69
C ASP A 259 -4.51 8.21 9.03
N ALA A 260 -5.05 7.64 10.11
CA ALA A 260 -4.45 7.72 11.45
C ALA A 260 -3.04 7.11 11.55
N THR A 261 -2.57 6.41 10.50
CA THR A 261 -1.25 5.79 10.39
C THR A 261 -0.32 6.53 9.42
N GLY A 262 -0.75 7.66 8.85
CA GLY A 262 0.06 8.46 7.92
C GLY A 262 0.07 7.93 6.48
N ARG A 263 -0.85 7.03 6.10
CA ARG A 263 -0.99 6.57 4.71
C ARG A 263 -1.97 7.44 3.96
N CYS A 264 -1.69 7.68 2.67
CA CYS A 264 -2.63 8.34 1.78
C CYS A 264 -3.77 7.38 1.43
N ILE A 265 -4.93 7.62 2.04
CA ILE A 265 -6.18 6.98 1.68
C ILE A 265 -6.98 7.93 0.80
N ASP A 266 -7.81 7.34 -0.05
CA ASP A 266 -8.75 8.06 -0.88
C ASP A 266 -9.64 8.98 -0.01
N PHE A 267 -9.71 10.26 -0.36
CA PHE A 267 -10.52 11.22 0.38
C PHE A 267 -11.92 11.23 -0.21
N ASP A 268 -12.88 10.60 0.46
CA ASP A 268 -14.26 10.58 -0.03
C ASP A 268 -14.89 11.99 0.05
N GLU A 269 -14.81 12.74 -1.05
CA GLU A 269 -15.33 14.10 -1.16
C GLU A 269 -16.86 14.14 -1.00
N CYS A 270 -17.54 13.01 -1.19
CA CYS A 270 -19.00 12.90 -1.09
C CYS A 270 -19.50 12.94 0.35
N LEU A 271 -18.64 12.72 1.35
CA LEU A 271 -19.03 12.65 2.77
C LEU A 271 -19.01 14.00 3.50
N ILE A 272 -18.23 14.97 3.02
CA ILE A 272 -17.92 16.19 3.78
C ILE A 272 -18.57 17.45 3.17
N THR A 273 -18.77 17.46 1.85
CA THR A 273 -19.28 18.63 1.12
C THR A 273 -20.32 18.24 0.08
N LYS A 274 -21.31 19.11 -0.18
CA LYS A 274 -22.23 18.95 -1.32
C LYS A 274 -21.53 19.32 -2.64
N VAL A 275 -20.48 18.57 -2.98
CA VAL A 275 -19.60 18.90 -4.11
C VAL A 275 -20.32 18.76 -5.46
N CYS A 276 -21.26 17.82 -5.56
CA CYS A 276 -22.15 17.66 -6.72
C CYS A 276 -23.50 18.39 -6.56
N GLY A 277 -23.63 19.34 -5.63
CA GLY A 277 -24.89 20.03 -5.36
C GLY A 277 -26.02 19.08 -4.95
N ASN A 278 -27.09 19.00 -5.76
CA ASN A 278 -28.21 18.07 -5.57
C ASN A 278 -28.08 16.78 -6.41
N HIS A 279 -26.97 16.58 -7.13
CA HIS A 279 -26.73 15.43 -8.00
C HIS A 279 -26.05 14.28 -7.26
N VAL A 280 -25.88 13.13 -7.92
CA VAL A 280 -25.29 11.94 -7.31
C VAL A 280 -23.78 12.07 -7.31
N CYS A 281 -23.16 11.97 -6.14
CA CYS A 281 -21.71 11.94 -6.00
C CYS A 281 -21.25 10.48 -5.92
N VAL A 282 -20.27 10.11 -6.74
CA VAL A 282 -19.63 8.80 -6.71
C VAL A 282 -18.16 8.99 -6.43
N ASN A 283 -17.71 8.43 -5.30
CA ASN A 283 -16.31 8.43 -4.92
C ASN A 283 -15.48 7.50 -5.84
N VAL A 284 -14.33 7.96 -6.29
CA VAL A 284 -13.40 7.25 -7.18
C VAL A 284 -12.00 7.35 -6.59
N VAL A 285 -11.16 6.33 -6.74
CA VAL A 285 -9.81 6.40 -6.16
C VAL A 285 -9.03 7.62 -6.69
N GLY A 286 -8.76 8.59 -5.81
CA GLY A 286 -8.09 9.86 -6.04
C GLY A 286 -8.95 11.01 -6.54
N SER A 287 -10.28 10.88 -6.58
CA SER A 287 -11.19 11.94 -7.00
C SER A 287 -12.67 11.57 -6.76
N TYR A 288 -13.59 12.46 -7.14
CA TYR A 288 -15.02 12.12 -7.21
C TYR A 288 -15.51 12.43 -8.62
N ARG A 289 -16.58 11.74 -9.03
CA ARG A 289 -17.35 12.14 -10.22
C ARG A 289 -18.79 12.39 -9.85
N CYS A 290 -19.37 13.41 -10.47
CA CYS A 290 -20.79 13.70 -10.32
C CYS A 290 -21.57 12.99 -11.43
N GLU A 291 -22.43 12.06 -11.04
CA GLU A 291 -23.43 11.49 -11.93
C GLU A 291 -24.65 12.42 -11.94
N CYS A 292 -24.83 13.10 -13.07
CA CYS A 292 -25.90 14.05 -13.27
C CYS A 292 -27.24 13.32 -13.32
N ARG A 293 -28.20 13.82 -12.54
CA ARG A 293 -29.59 13.35 -12.59
C ARG A 293 -30.20 13.70 -13.95
N ALA A 294 -31.23 12.95 -14.36
CA ALA A 294 -31.94 13.21 -15.61
C ALA A 294 -32.35 14.70 -15.72
N GLY A 295 -32.13 15.31 -16.90
CA GLY A 295 -32.32 16.75 -17.12
C GLY A 295 -31.05 17.61 -17.00
N PHE A 296 -29.91 17.03 -16.59
CA PHE A 296 -28.64 17.76 -16.45
C PHE A 296 -27.51 17.06 -17.21
N SER A 297 -26.57 17.83 -17.74
CA SER A 297 -25.39 17.33 -18.44
C SER A 297 -24.10 17.72 -17.71
N PHE A 298 -23.12 16.82 -17.72
CA PHE A 298 -21.85 17.05 -17.03
C PHE A 298 -20.96 17.96 -17.88
N ASN A 299 -20.57 19.10 -17.32
CA ASN A 299 -19.65 20.03 -17.99
C ASN A 299 -18.21 19.78 -17.53
N ASN A 300 -17.37 19.32 -18.45
CA ASN A 300 -15.97 18.97 -18.20
C ASN A 300 -15.08 20.16 -17.82
N VAL A 301 -15.52 21.40 -18.07
CA VAL A 301 -14.74 22.63 -17.81
C VAL A 301 -15.07 23.21 -16.45
N THR A 302 -16.35 23.23 -16.07
CA THR A 302 -16.80 23.75 -14.78
C THR A 302 -16.81 22.67 -13.69
N GLY A 303 -16.72 21.39 -14.05
CA GLY A 303 -16.69 20.27 -13.10
C GLY A 303 -18.02 20.01 -12.39
N HIS A 304 -19.11 20.59 -12.91
CA HIS A 304 -20.44 20.53 -12.31
C HIS A 304 -21.49 20.09 -13.33
N CYS A 305 -22.61 19.56 -12.82
CA CYS A 305 -23.78 19.27 -13.63
C CYS A 305 -24.51 20.57 -13.95
N GLU A 306 -24.66 20.85 -15.23
CA GLU A 306 -25.39 22.01 -15.73
C GLU A 306 -26.72 21.57 -16.32
N ASP A 307 -27.73 22.40 -16.12
CA ASP A 307 -29.08 22.16 -16.62
C ASP A 307 -29.09 22.06 -18.15
N ILE A 308 -29.73 21.01 -18.67
CA ILE A 308 -29.90 20.83 -20.12
C ILE A 308 -31.04 21.75 -20.53
N ASN A 309 -30.72 22.86 -21.19
CA ASN A 309 -31.77 23.74 -21.69
C ASN A 309 -32.49 23.11 -22.89
N GLU A 310 -33.57 22.35 -22.65
CA GLU A 310 -34.30 21.62 -23.69
C GLU A 310 -35.03 22.58 -24.65
N CYS A 311 -35.38 23.78 -24.18
CA CYS A 311 -35.99 24.82 -24.99
C CYS A 311 -35.03 25.41 -26.04
N ARG A 312 -33.70 25.32 -25.85
CA ARG A 312 -32.72 25.92 -26.78
C ARG A 312 -32.61 25.20 -28.12
N HIS A 313 -32.80 23.88 -28.13
CA HIS A 313 -32.60 23.05 -29.33
C HIS A 313 -33.91 22.57 -29.97
N HIS A 314 -34.99 22.42 -29.19
CA HIS A 314 -36.22 21.80 -29.68
C HIS A 314 -37.53 22.44 -29.15
N ALA A 315 -37.56 23.74 -28.81
CA ALA A 315 -38.73 24.42 -28.22
C ALA A 315 -40.09 24.10 -28.89
N ARG A 316 -40.16 24.05 -30.22
CA ARG A 316 -41.40 23.80 -30.98
C ARG A 316 -41.81 22.32 -31.09
N LEU A 317 -40.90 21.40 -30.76
CA LEU A 317 -41.16 19.96 -30.72
C LEU A 317 -41.54 19.50 -29.29
N LEU A 318 -41.21 20.29 -28.27
CA LEU A 318 -41.47 19.99 -26.87
C LEU A 318 -42.77 20.60 -26.32
N CYS A 319 -43.12 21.82 -26.75
CA CYS A 319 -44.31 22.56 -26.34
C CYS A 319 -45.05 23.10 -27.57
N SER A 320 -46.38 23.15 -27.53
CA SER A 320 -47.18 23.70 -28.65
C SER A 320 -47.01 25.23 -28.80
N HIS A 321 -46.84 25.96 -27.70
CA HIS A 321 -46.69 27.42 -27.68
C HIS A 321 -45.33 27.88 -27.14
N ALA A 322 -45.24 28.20 -25.85
CA ALA A 322 -44.02 28.69 -25.23
C ALA A 322 -43.39 27.62 -24.34
N CYS A 323 -42.06 27.52 -24.41
CA CYS A 323 -41.24 26.63 -23.59
C CYS A 323 -40.44 27.49 -22.62
N GLU A 324 -40.61 27.27 -21.33
CA GLU A 324 -39.85 27.90 -20.26
C GLU A 324 -38.92 26.87 -19.63
N ASN A 325 -37.62 27.11 -19.74
CA ASN A 325 -36.61 26.25 -19.15
C ASN A 325 -36.66 26.36 -17.62
N THR A 326 -36.64 25.22 -16.94
CA THR A 326 -36.61 25.14 -15.47
C THR A 326 -35.42 24.29 -15.04
N GLU A 327 -35.03 24.32 -13.78
CA GLU A 327 -33.88 23.53 -13.33
C GLU A 327 -34.22 22.02 -13.37
N GLY A 328 -33.56 21.27 -14.25
CA GLY A 328 -33.70 19.83 -14.47
C GLY A 328 -34.86 19.40 -15.35
N SER A 329 -35.59 20.36 -15.94
CA SER A 329 -36.75 20.08 -16.79
C SER A 329 -37.20 21.34 -17.52
N TYR A 330 -38.31 21.27 -18.25
CA TYR A 330 -38.95 22.42 -18.87
C TYR A 330 -40.45 22.42 -18.55
N ARG A 331 -41.07 23.59 -18.60
CA ARG A 331 -42.54 23.70 -18.54
C ARG A 331 -43.06 24.43 -19.76
N CYS A 332 -44.23 24.01 -20.23
CA CYS A 332 -44.91 24.68 -21.32
C CYS A 332 -45.88 25.73 -20.78
N SER A 333 -45.90 26.90 -21.42
CA SER A 333 -46.88 27.96 -21.15
C SER A 333 -47.66 28.29 -22.41
N CYS A 334 -48.94 28.60 -22.23
CA CYS A 334 -49.86 28.90 -23.32
C CYS A 334 -49.99 30.42 -23.48
N ILE A 335 -50.10 30.86 -24.73
CA ILE A 335 -50.49 32.23 -25.04
C ILE A 335 -51.93 32.50 -24.54
N PRO A 336 -52.30 33.76 -24.23
CA PRO A 336 -53.65 34.10 -23.81
C PRO A 336 -54.72 33.62 -24.81
N GLY A 337 -55.86 33.13 -24.29
CA GLY A 337 -56.89 32.47 -25.10
C GLY A 337 -56.80 30.93 -25.13
N PHE A 338 -55.73 30.36 -24.57
CA PHE A 338 -55.52 28.91 -24.49
C PHE A 338 -55.17 28.46 -23.07
N THR A 339 -55.57 27.25 -22.71
CA THR A 339 -55.23 26.57 -21.45
C THR A 339 -54.31 25.38 -21.69
N LEU A 340 -53.41 25.11 -20.74
CA LEU A 340 -52.53 23.95 -20.83
C LEU A 340 -53.37 22.67 -20.70
N ALA A 341 -53.27 21.81 -21.71
CA ALA A 341 -53.94 20.53 -21.78
C ALA A 341 -53.42 19.59 -20.68
N HIS A 342 -54.15 18.49 -20.46
CA HIS A 342 -53.89 17.56 -19.36
C HIS A 342 -52.53 16.82 -19.48
N ASP A 343 -51.93 16.85 -20.67
CA ASP A 343 -50.61 16.31 -20.98
C ASP A 343 -49.44 17.24 -20.60
N GLY A 344 -49.75 18.48 -20.17
CA GLY A 344 -48.76 19.48 -19.77
C GLY A 344 -47.90 20.02 -20.91
N ARG A 345 -48.23 19.73 -22.17
CA ARG A 345 -47.43 20.09 -23.36
C ARG A 345 -48.24 20.80 -24.44
N ASN A 346 -49.49 20.42 -24.61
CA ASN A 346 -50.38 21.00 -25.59
C ASN A 346 -51.21 22.13 -24.97
N CYS A 347 -51.64 23.06 -25.81
CA CYS A 347 -52.47 24.18 -25.40
C CYS A 347 -53.81 24.06 -26.11
N ASP A 348 -54.86 23.81 -25.33
CA ASP A 348 -56.23 23.71 -25.82
C ASP A 348 -56.88 25.10 -25.80
N ASP A 349 -57.65 25.37 -26.85
CA ASP A 349 -58.41 26.61 -26.99
C ASP A 349 -59.44 26.78 -25.86
N ILE A 350 -59.49 27.96 -25.24
CA ILE A 350 -60.48 28.28 -24.22
C ILE A 350 -61.77 28.66 -24.94
N ASN A 351 -62.81 27.84 -24.82
CA ASN A 351 -64.11 28.22 -25.38
C ASN A 351 -64.78 29.30 -24.52
N GLU A 352 -64.59 30.58 -24.85
CA GLU A 352 -65.11 31.69 -24.03
C GLU A 352 -66.63 31.77 -24.04
N CYS A 353 -67.28 31.23 -25.08
CA CYS A 353 -68.73 31.13 -25.17
C CYS A 353 -69.32 30.12 -24.16
N LEU A 354 -68.61 29.03 -23.89
CA LEU A 354 -69.01 28.04 -22.87
C LEU A 354 -68.58 28.44 -21.47
N ALA A 355 -67.41 29.07 -21.34
CA ALA A 355 -66.90 29.56 -20.06
C ALA A 355 -67.59 30.84 -19.56
N GLY A 356 -68.46 31.46 -20.38
CA GLY A 356 -69.14 32.72 -20.06
C GLY A 356 -68.20 33.92 -19.99
N MET A 357 -67.02 33.83 -20.62
CA MET A 357 -65.96 34.85 -20.60
C MET A 357 -66.00 35.73 -21.87
N HIS A 358 -67.19 36.02 -22.39
CA HIS A 358 -67.40 36.82 -23.60
C HIS A 358 -68.16 38.12 -23.31
N ASN A 359 -67.99 39.14 -24.17
CA ASN A 359 -68.64 40.45 -24.02
C ASN A 359 -69.69 40.75 -25.12
N CYS A 360 -70.26 39.72 -25.76
CA CYS A 360 -71.29 39.88 -26.78
C CYS A 360 -72.54 40.61 -26.24
N GLY A 361 -72.99 41.64 -26.98
CA GLY A 361 -74.14 42.46 -26.60
C GLY A 361 -75.49 41.82 -26.91
N ASP A 362 -76.56 42.38 -26.35
CA ASP A 362 -77.95 41.92 -26.58
C ASP A 362 -78.27 41.83 -28.08
N GLY A 363 -78.65 40.62 -28.55
CA GLY A 363 -78.95 40.34 -29.96
C GLY A 363 -77.78 39.78 -30.79
N GLN A 364 -76.64 39.46 -30.17
CA GLN A 364 -75.51 38.78 -30.79
C GLN A 364 -75.30 37.38 -30.18
N ALA A 365 -75.00 36.39 -31.00
CA ALA A 365 -74.60 35.05 -30.58
C ALA A 365 -73.06 34.96 -30.52
N CYS A 366 -72.53 34.46 -29.41
CA CYS A 366 -71.09 34.20 -29.27
C CYS A 366 -70.69 32.99 -30.12
N VAL A 367 -69.61 33.12 -30.90
CA VAL A 367 -68.99 32.03 -31.66
C VAL A 367 -67.53 31.95 -31.27
N ASN A 368 -67.15 30.79 -30.73
CA ASN A 368 -65.78 30.50 -30.32
C ASN A 368 -64.87 30.34 -31.54
N THR A 369 -63.65 30.82 -31.44
CA THR A 369 -62.61 30.72 -32.47
C THR A 369 -61.28 30.32 -31.82
N GLU A 370 -60.35 29.75 -32.57
CA GLU A 370 -59.08 29.30 -31.99
C GLU A 370 -58.28 30.51 -31.42
N GLY A 371 -58.16 30.56 -30.09
CA GLY A 371 -57.50 31.57 -29.29
C GLY A 371 -58.33 32.79 -28.91
N SER A 372 -59.62 32.85 -29.24
CA SER A 372 -60.50 34.01 -28.98
C SER A 372 -61.96 33.70 -29.28
N PHE A 373 -62.88 34.65 -29.04
CA PHE A 373 -64.27 34.56 -29.51
C PHE A 373 -64.65 35.76 -30.38
N HIS A 374 -65.69 35.61 -31.20
CA HIS A 374 -66.33 36.72 -31.89
C HIS A 374 -67.87 36.67 -31.77
N CYS A 375 -68.49 37.84 -31.82
CA CYS A 375 -69.93 37.99 -31.61
C CYS A 375 -70.64 38.18 -32.95
N GLN A 376 -71.44 37.21 -33.36
CA GLN A 376 -72.18 37.22 -34.61
C GLN A 376 -73.60 37.78 -34.41
N ARG A 377 -74.02 38.71 -35.27
CA ARG A 377 -75.32 39.39 -35.18
C ARG A 377 -76.45 38.51 -35.75
N LEU A 378 -77.61 38.48 -35.08
CA LEU A 378 -78.79 37.73 -35.53
C LEU A 378 -79.59 38.46 -36.64
N VAL A 379 -80.13 37.70 -37.62
CA VAL A 379 -80.54 38.13 -38.99
C VAL A 379 -82.08 38.18 -39.19
N ARG A 380 -82.58 38.99 -40.15
CA ARG A 380 -83.97 39.00 -40.70
C ARG A 380 -83.96 38.49 -42.16
N CYS A 381 -85.01 37.80 -42.62
CA CYS A 381 -85.00 36.94 -43.82
C CYS A 381 -85.64 37.52 -45.09
N ASP A 382 -85.12 37.10 -46.24
CA ASP A 382 -85.59 37.42 -47.60
C ASP A 382 -86.85 36.60 -48.02
N PRO A 383 -87.64 37.04 -49.02
CA PRO A 383 -88.83 36.30 -49.48
C PRO A 383 -88.49 34.89 -49.97
N GLY A 384 -89.26 33.89 -49.55
CA GLY A 384 -88.97 32.45 -49.76
C GLY A 384 -88.37 31.75 -48.53
N TYR A 385 -88.06 32.50 -47.47
CA TYR A 385 -87.52 31.98 -46.22
C TYR A 385 -88.39 32.41 -45.03
N GLN A 386 -88.57 31.52 -44.06
CA GLN A 386 -89.25 31.81 -42.80
C GLN A 386 -88.27 31.86 -41.62
N LEU A 387 -88.53 32.76 -40.69
CA LEU A 387 -87.72 32.93 -39.49
C LEU A 387 -88.07 31.80 -38.51
N THR A 388 -87.10 30.93 -38.25
CA THR A 388 -87.26 29.86 -37.25
C THR A 388 -86.72 30.34 -35.91
N GLY A 389 -87.16 29.76 -34.79
CA GLY A 389 -86.88 30.22 -33.42
C GLY A 389 -85.40 30.35 -33.00
N SER A 390 -84.46 30.03 -33.89
CA SER A 390 -83.01 30.14 -33.75
C SER A 390 -82.38 31.31 -34.54
N ASN A 391 -83.19 32.30 -34.99
CA ASN A 391 -82.70 33.51 -35.68
C ASN A 391 -81.80 33.22 -36.91
N SER A 392 -82.14 32.15 -37.62
CA SER A 392 -81.64 31.81 -38.96
C SER A 392 -82.81 31.73 -39.93
N CYS A 393 -82.57 32.14 -41.16
CA CYS A 393 -83.53 32.13 -42.25
C CYS A 393 -83.57 30.74 -42.85
N GLN A 394 -84.64 30.00 -42.57
CA GLN A 394 -84.83 28.68 -43.12
C GLN A 394 -85.72 28.78 -44.35
N ASP A 395 -85.25 28.14 -45.42
CA ASP A 395 -85.94 28.04 -46.68
C ASP A 395 -87.32 27.38 -46.53
N ILE A 396 -88.32 27.85 -47.27
CA ILE A 396 -89.67 27.28 -47.27
C ILE A 396 -89.68 26.10 -48.24
N ASP A 397 -89.75 24.87 -47.72
CA ASP A 397 -89.78 23.67 -48.56
C ASP A 397 -91.16 23.46 -49.22
N GLU A 398 -91.33 23.97 -50.45
CA GLU A 398 -92.59 23.85 -51.19
C GLU A 398 -92.90 22.41 -51.65
N CYS A 399 -91.90 21.51 -51.63
CA CYS A 399 -92.06 20.08 -51.94
C CYS A 399 -92.80 19.34 -50.82
N VAL A 400 -92.58 19.71 -49.56
CA VAL A 400 -93.28 19.12 -48.39
C VAL A 400 -94.66 19.74 -48.19
N LEU A 401 -94.80 21.03 -48.46
CA LEU A 401 -96.07 21.77 -48.30
C LEU A 401 -97.09 21.50 -49.41
N GLY A 402 -96.67 20.83 -50.51
CA GLY A 402 -97.54 20.49 -51.64
C GLY A 402 -97.96 21.69 -52.49
N THR A 403 -97.21 22.79 -52.39
CA THR A 403 -97.49 24.06 -53.11
C THR A 403 -96.71 24.19 -54.42
N HIS A 404 -95.94 23.17 -54.79
CA HIS A 404 -95.13 23.10 -56.01
C HIS A 404 -95.95 22.77 -57.28
N ASN A 405 -95.42 23.09 -58.47
CA ASN A 405 -96.07 22.84 -59.77
C ASN A 405 -95.39 21.74 -60.63
N CYS A 406 -94.55 20.87 -60.04
CA CYS A 406 -93.96 19.70 -60.73
C CYS A 406 -95.06 18.73 -61.25
N GLY A 407 -94.99 18.31 -62.52
CA GLY A 407 -95.95 17.41 -63.17
C GLY A 407 -95.94 15.98 -62.60
N ALA A 408 -97.01 15.21 -62.84
CA ALA A 408 -97.13 13.84 -62.35
C ALA A 408 -95.97 12.95 -62.84
N ASN A 409 -95.31 12.25 -61.90
CA ASN A 409 -94.13 11.39 -62.06
C ASN A 409 -92.74 12.08 -62.11
N ILE A 410 -92.59 13.25 -61.51
CA ILE A 410 -91.27 13.88 -61.27
C ILE A 410 -91.12 14.21 -59.78
N VAL A 411 -89.98 13.85 -59.17
CA VAL A 411 -89.69 14.14 -57.75
C VAL A 411 -89.26 15.60 -57.61
N CYS A 412 -89.95 16.34 -56.74
CA CYS A 412 -89.64 17.71 -56.37
C CYS A 412 -88.42 17.72 -55.43
N ILE A 413 -87.39 18.51 -55.75
CA ILE A 413 -86.24 18.75 -54.87
C ILE A 413 -86.24 20.23 -54.49
N ASN A 414 -86.33 20.48 -53.19
CA ASN A 414 -86.29 21.82 -52.66
C ASN A 414 -84.90 22.44 -52.80
N THR A 415 -84.82 23.73 -53.12
CA THR A 415 -83.58 24.49 -53.31
C THR A 415 -83.61 25.78 -52.49
N PRO A 416 -82.49 26.30 -51.97
CA PRO A 416 -82.54 27.49 -51.14
C PRO A 416 -83.19 28.69 -51.87
N GLY A 417 -84.41 29.06 -51.47
CA GLY A 417 -85.26 30.14 -51.97
C GLY A 417 -86.27 29.73 -53.06
N SER A 418 -86.35 28.46 -53.47
CA SER A 418 -87.25 27.95 -54.53
C SER A 418 -87.28 26.40 -54.64
N PHE A 419 -87.91 25.79 -55.64
CA PHE A 419 -87.85 24.33 -55.87
C PHE A 419 -87.52 23.98 -57.33
N HIS A 420 -86.83 22.84 -57.53
CA HIS A 420 -86.50 22.28 -58.85
C HIS A 420 -86.74 20.76 -58.89
N CYS A 421 -87.32 20.23 -59.98
CA CYS A 421 -87.71 18.82 -60.05
C CYS A 421 -86.55 17.97 -60.67
N ASN A 422 -86.05 16.92 -59.99
CA ASN A 422 -84.85 16.14 -60.42
C ASN A 422 -84.88 14.64 -59.96
N THR A 423 -83.98 13.80 -60.52
CA THR A 423 -83.90 12.32 -60.40
C THR A 423 -82.86 11.82 -59.36
N VAL A 424 -83.05 10.60 -58.81
CA VAL A 424 -82.48 10.05 -57.53
C VAL A 424 -80.98 9.65 -57.58
N SER A 425 -80.24 9.81 -56.46
CA SER A 425 -78.84 9.36 -56.24
C SER A 425 -78.65 8.65 -54.87
N CYS A 426 -77.75 7.65 -54.74
CA CYS A 426 -77.62 6.74 -53.59
C CYS A 426 -76.53 7.12 -52.54
N PRO A 427 -76.66 6.69 -51.26
CA PRO A 427 -75.64 6.85 -50.21
C PRO A 427 -74.35 6.07 -50.47
N ARG A 428 -73.22 6.48 -49.84
CA ARG A 428 -71.95 5.74 -49.89
C ARG A 428 -72.12 4.32 -49.32
N GLY A 429 -71.52 3.32 -49.99
CA GLY A 429 -71.68 1.90 -49.65
C GLY A 429 -72.86 1.21 -50.36
N TYR A 430 -73.63 1.95 -51.17
CA TYR A 430 -74.77 1.41 -51.90
C TYR A 430 -74.70 1.80 -53.39
N HIS A 431 -75.22 0.94 -54.26
CA HIS A 431 -75.36 1.20 -55.70
C HIS A 431 -76.82 1.17 -56.13
N LEU A 432 -77.18 1.83 -57.24
CA LEU A 432 -78.56 1.79 -57.74
C LEU A 432 -78.89 0.41 -58.31
N SER A 433 -80.05 -0.12 -57.90
CA SER A 433 -80.68 -1.28 -58.50
C SER A 433 -80.96 -1.03 -60.00
N ALA A 434 -81.03 -2.09 -60.80
CA ALA A 434 -81.16 -2.01 -62.27
C ALA A 434 -82.34 -1.14 -62.76
N ASP A 435 -83.39 -0.98 -61.94
CA ASP A 435 -84.58 -0.18 -62.25
C ASP A 435 -84.47 1.30 -61.81
N GLY A 436 -83.35 1.72 -61.22
CA GLY A 436 -83.07 3.12 -60.86
C GLY A 436 -83.87 3.67 -59.66
N THR A 437 -84.55 2.79 -58.91
CA THR A 437 -85.52 3.19 -57.87
C THR A 437 -85.10 2.87 -56.43
N ARG A 438 -84.03 2.09 -56.23
CA ARG A 438 -83.62 1.56 -54.93
C ARG A 438 -82.09 1.49 -54.83
N CYS A 439 -81.56 1.70 -53.62
CA CYS A 439 -80.14 1.56 -53.33
C CYS A 439 -79.87 0.18 -52.70
N GLU A 440 -78.99 -0.61 -53.29
CA GLU A 440 -78.60 -1.95 -52.85
C GLU A 440 -77.18 -1.92 -52.27
N ASP A 441 -76.99 -2.62 -51.15
CA ASP A 441 -75.71 -2.73 -50.45
C ASP A 441 -74.61 -3.27 -51.38
N VAL A 442 -73.41 -2.68 -51.30
CA VAL A 442 -72.24 -3.16 -52.05
C VAL A 442 -71.47 -4.12 -51.15
N ASP A 443 -71.54 -5.42 -51.42
CA ASP A 443 -70.74 -6.41 -50.68
C ASP A 443 -69.24 -6.28 -51.01
N GLU A 444 -68.53 -5.54 -50.17
CA GLU A 444 -67.11 -5.26 -50.38
C GLU A 444 -66.21 -6.48 -50.14
N CYS A 445 -66.71 -7.56 -49.52
CA CYS A 445 -65.95 -8.78 -49.29
C CYS A 445 -65.82 -9.68 -50.53
N GLN A 446 -66.64 -9.46 -51.57
CA GLN A 446 -66.59 -10.28 -52.80
C GLN A 446 -65.72 -9.69 -53.92
N THR A 447 -65.31 -8.44 -53.80
CA THR A 447 -64.73 -7.69 -54.94
C THR A 447 -63.22 -7.41 -54.82
N SER A 448 -62.57 -7.63 -53.67
CA SER A 448 -61.15 -7.31 -53.45
C SER A 448 -60.57 -8.02 -52.20
N GLU A 449 -59.25 -8.27 -52.14
CA GLU A 449 -58.52 -8.75 -50.95
C GLU A 449 -58.43 -7.67 -49.86
N MET A 450 -59.58 -7.12 -49.44
CA MET A 450 -59.67 -5.94 -48.57
C MET A 450 -59.14 -6.16 -47.14
N CYS A 451 -59.16 -7.39 -46.64
CA CYS A 451 -58.66 -7.72 -45.30
C CYS A 451 -57.26 -8.36 -45.33
N GLY A 452 -56.47 -8.22 -46.40
CA GLY A 452 -55.09 -8.72 -46.46
C GLY A 452 -54.92 -10.21 -46.15
N GLY A 453 -55.89 -11.05 -46.52
CA GLY A 453 -55.89 -12.50 -46.21
C GLY A 453 -56.56 -12.90 -44.88
N HIS A 454 -57.06 -11.94 -44.10
CA HIS A 454 -57.87 -12.16 -42.89
C HIS A 454 -59.38 -12.30 -43.20
N VAL A 455 -60.20 -12.60 -42.19
CA VAL A 455 -61.62 -12.94 -42.39
C VAL A 455 -62.43 -11.66 -42.62
N CYS A 456 -63.12 -11.55 -43.76
CA CYS A 456 -64.00 -10.41 -44.08
C CYS A 456 -65.47 -10.75 -43.79
N ILE A 457 -66.20 -9.82 -43.16
CA ILE A 457 -67.63 -9.97 -42.88
C ILE A 457 -68.36 -8.72 -43.36
N ASN A 458 -69.21 -8.88 -44.37
CA ASN A 458 -70.03 -7.80 -44.91
C ASN A 458 -71.11 -7.35 -43.89
N ARG A 459 -71.38 -6.05 -43.82
CA ARG A 459 -72.51 -5.47 -43.09
C ARG A 459 -73.21 -4.45 -44.01
N GLU A 460 -74.46 -4.16 -43.73
CA GLU A 460 -75.20 -3.18 -44.53
C GLU A 460 -74.53 -1.79 -44.49
N GLY A 461 -74.08 -1.32 -45.65
CA GLY A 461 -73.39 -0.07 -45.92
C GLY A 461 -71.90 -0.05 -45.61
N SER A 462 -71.29 -1.17 -45.16
CA SER A 462 -69.88 -1.25 -44.78
C SER A 462 -69.43 -2.69 -44.43
N PHE A 463 -68.15 -3.02 -44.53
CA PHE A 463 -67.60 -4.31 -44.08
C PHE A 463 -66.80 -4.23 -42.76
N ARG A 464 -66.56 -5.37 -42.10
CA ARG A 464 -65.58 -5.50 -40.99
C ARG A 464 -64.60 -6.65 -41.23
N CYS A 465 -63.35 -6.49 -40.76
CA CYS A 465 -62.36 -7.57 -40.75
C CYS A 465 -62.26 -8.19 -39.35
N GLU A 466 -62.29 -9.53 -39.27
CA GLU A 466 -61.94 -10.29 -38.08
C GLU A 466 -60.52 -10.85 -38.22
N CYS A 467 -59.64 -10.42 -37.32
CA CYS A 467 -58.22 -10.73 -37.36
C CYS A 467 -57.93 -12.14 -36.84
N ARG A 468 -56.95 -12.81 -37.46
CA ARG A 468 -56.48 -14.12 -37.01
C ARG A 468 -55.65 -13.94 -35.73
N THR A 469 -55.46 -15.01 -34.97
CA THR A 469 -54.57 -15.00 -33.80
C THR A 469 -53.18 -14.47 -34.16
N GLY A 470 -52.65 -13.55 -33.36
CA GLY A 470 -51.38 -12.84 -33.64
C GLY A 470 -51.56 -11.46 -34.29
N PHE A 471 -52.78 -11.04 -34.63
CA PHE A 471 -53.05 -9.76 -35.29
C PHE A 471 -54.12 -8.96 -34.54
N MET A 472 -53.99 -7.63 -34.52
CA MET A 472 -54.99 -6.72 -33.95
C MET A 472 -55.66 -5.87 -35.04
N PHE A 473 -56.93 -5.54 -34.82
CA PHE A 473 -57.68 -4.68 -35.74
C PHE A 473 -57.35 -3.21 -35.49
N ASN A 474 -56.77 -2.54 -36.48
CA ASN A 474 -56.49 -1.12 -36.42
C ASN A 474 -57.71 -0.31 -36.89
N THR A 475 -58.25 0.55 -36.01
CA THR A 475 -59.50 1.28 -36.26
C THR A 475 -59.36 2.39 -37.30
N ILE A 476 -58.14 2.85 -37.57
CA ILE A 476 -57.81 3.91 -38.54
C ILE A 476 -57.54 3.31 -39.91
N SER A 477 -56.64 2.33 -40.02
CA SER A 477 -56.30 1.68 -41.28
C SER A 477 -57.37 0.68 -41.75
N LYS A 478 -58.30 0.28 -40.87
CA LYS A 478 -59.35 -0.74 -41.09
C LYS A 478 -58.80 -2.11 -41.48
N LEU A 479 -57.53 -2.36 -41.20
CA LEU A 479 -56.82 -3.59 -41.53
C LEU A 479 -56.40 -4.32 -40.25
N CYS A 480 -56.10 -5.61 -40.42
CA CYS A 480 -55.47 -6.42 -39.39
C CYS A 480 -53.96 -6.22 -39.48
N GLU A 481 -53.39 -5.72 -38.40
CA GLU A 481 -51.95 -5.47 -38.28
C GLU A 481 -51.35 -6.47 -37.29
N ASP A 482 -50.15 -6.92 -37.58
CA ASP A 482 -49.41 -7.88 -36.77
C ASP A 482 -49.15 -7.33 -35.36
N ILE A 483 -49.37 -8.17 -34.34
CA ILE A 483 -49.06 -7.82 -32.95
C ILE A 483 -47.58 -8.07 -32.76
N ASN A 484 -46.79 -7.01 -32.69
CA ASN A 484 -45.38 -7.17 -32.35
C ASN A 484 -45.23 -7.62 -30.88
N GLU A 485 -45.11 -8.93 -30.63
CA GLU A 485 -45.09 -9.44 -29.26
C GLU A 485 -43.82 -9.01 -28.53
N CYS A 486 -42.72 -8.81 -29.24
CA CYS A 486 -41.45 -8.37 -28.67
C CYS A 486 -41.54 -6.95 -28.05
N THR A 487 -42.31 -6.04 -28.66
CA THR A 487 -42.56 -4.70 -28.08
C THR A 487 -43.72 -4.70 -27.10
N HIS A 488 -44.70 -5.59 -27.28
CA HIS A 488 -45.89 -5.67 -26.44
C HIS A 488 -45.62 -6.35 -25.08
N TYR A 489 -44.69 -7.31 -25.02
CA TYR A 489 -44.26 -7.99 -23.78
C TYR A 489 -42.73 -8.00 -23.61
N PRO A 490 -42.11 -6.82 -23.43
CA PRO A 490 -40.65 -6.70 -23.36
C PRO A 490 -40.08 -7.50 -22.19
N GLY A 491 -39.05 -8.32 -22.47
CA GLY A 491 -38.30 -9.08 -21.45
C GLY A 491 -39.03 -10.26 -20.81
N ARG A 492 -40.22 -10.65 -21.31
CA ARG A 492 -41.01 -11.78 -20.77
C ARG A 492 -41.16 -12.99 -21.71
N LEU A 493 -40.87 -12.81 -23.00
CA LEU A 493 -41.13 -13.82 -24.03
C LEU A 493 -39.94 -14.73 -24.32
N CYS A 494 -38.74 -14.14 -24.34
CA CYS A 494 -37.49 -14.80 -24.68
C CYS A 494 -36.44 -14.47 -23.61
N ALA A 495 -35.57 -15.42 -23.27
CA ALA A 495 -34.50 -15.20 -22.32
C ALA A 495 -33.47 -14.17 -22.81
N HIS A 496 -33.09 -14.23 -24.09
CA HIS A 496 -32.09 -13.31 -24.68
C HIS A 496 -32.71 -12.38 -25.73
N LYS A 497 -32.84 -12.82 -27.00
CA LYS A 497 -33.30 -11.98 -28.11
C LYS A 497 -34.66 -12.44 -28.63
N CYS A 498 -35.56 -11.48 -28.86
CA CYS A 498 -36.87 -11.68 -29.48
C CYS A 498 -36.89 -11.05 -30.87
N GLU A 499 -37.33 -11.80 -31.87
CA GLU A 499 -37.55 -11.32 -33.23
C GLU A 499 -39.02 -11.50 -33.59
N ASN A 500 -39.65 -10.39 -33.96
CA ASN A 500 -41.04 -10.40 -34.39
C ASN A 500 -41.16 -11.04 -35.78
N THR A 501 -42.17 -11.89 -35.96
CA THR A 501 -42.50 -12.54 -37.23
C THR A 501 -43.98 -12.30 -37.52
N GLU A 502 -44.40 -12.47 -38.77
CA GLU A 502 -45.81 -12.23 -39.09
C GLU A 502 -46.72 -13.27 -38.40
N GLY A 503 -47.58 -12.80 -37.49
CA GLY A 503 -48.52 -13.57 -36.68
C GLY A 503 -47.92 -14.28 -35.46
N SER A 504 -46.63 -14.10 -35.17
CA SER A 504 -45.93 -14.73 -34.04
C SER A 504 -44.56 -14.11 -33.75
N PHE A 505 -43.78 -14.70 -32.86
CA PHE A 505 -42.39 -14.29 -32.61
C PHE A 505 -41.47 -15.51 -32.53
N ARG A 506 -40.17 -15.30 -32.70
CA ARG A 506 -39.15 -16.31 -32.43
C ARG A 506 -38.07 -15.79 -31.50
N CYS A 507 -37.56 -16.67 -30.65
CA CYS A 507 -36.45 -16.37 -29.76
C CYS A 507 -35.13 -16.85 -30.35
N SER A 508 -34.06 -16.10 -30.12
CA SER A 508 -32.70 -16.49 -30.43
C SER A 508 -31.78 -16.21 -29.25
N CYS A 509 -30.73 -17.03 -29.13
CA CYS A 509 -29.75 -16.91 -28.06
C CYS A 509 -28.51 -16.18 -28.55
N SER A 510 -27.93 -15.36 -27.68
CA SER A 510 -26.59 -14.80 -27.86
C SER A 510 -25.54 -15.92 -28.01
N THR A 511 -24.39 -15.59 -28.60
CA THR A 511 -23.23 -16.49 -28.69
C THR A 511 -22.88 -17.06 -27.31
N GLY A 512 -22.48 -18.33 -27.24
CA GLY A 512 -22.21 -19.05 -25.99
C GLY A 512 -23.44 -19.75 -25.38
N PHE A 513 -24.61 -19.64 -26.02
CA PHE A 513 -25.85 -20.23 -25.52
C PHE A 513 -26.63 -20.98 -26.62
N LYS A 514 -27.35 -22.03 -26.21
CA LYS A 514 -28.24 -22.81 -27.07
C LYS A 514 -29.69 -22.66 -26.63
N LEU A 515 -30.60 -22.66 -27.59
CA LEU A 515 -32.03 -22.54 -27.32
C LEU A 515 -32.56 -23.84 -26.70
N THR A 516 -33.34 -23.72 -25.63
CA THR A 516 -34.02 -24.86 -24.99
C THR A 516 -35.06 -25.49 -25.93
N ARG A 517 -35.51 -26.70 -25.57
CA ARG A 517 -36.59 -27.39 -26.31
C ARG A 517 -37.90 -26.60 -26.38
N ASP A 518 -38.13 -25.74 -25.39
CA ASP A 518 -39.32 -24.88 -25.32
C ASP A 518 -39.24 -23.67 -26.26
N GLY A 519 -38.08 -23.47 -26.91
CA GLY A 519 -37.89 -22.44 -27.93
C GLY A 519 -37.83 -21.01 -27.38
N ARG A 520 -37.65 -20.85 -26.05
CA ARG A 520 -37.73 -19.55 -25.36
C ARG A 520 -36.55 -19.23 -24.46
N ASP A 521 -36.02 -20.24 -23.78
CA ASP A 521 -34.93 -20.09 -22.83
C ASP A 521 -33.59 -20.42 -23.48
N CYS A 522 -32.52 -19.89 -22.90
CA CYS A 522 -31.16 -20.07 -23.40
C CYS A 522 -30.33 -20.78 -22.32
N GLU A 523 -29.82 -21.96 -22.66
CA GLU A 523 -28.90 -22.72 -21.81
C GLU A 523 -27.47 -22.39 -22.21
N ASP A 524 -26.62 -22.26 -21.20
CA ASP A 524 -25.19 -22.11 -21.38
C ASP A 524 -24.59 -23.31 -22.13
N VAL A 525 -23.71 -23.04 -23.09
CA VAL A 525 -23.00 -24.08 -23.84
C VAL A 525 -21.67 -24.31 -23.15
N ASP A 526 -21.49 -25.49 -22.56
CA ASP A 526 -20.20 -25.86 -21.99
C ASP A 526 -19.17 -26.10 -23.11
N GLU A 527 -18.36 -25.08 -23.41
CA GLU A 527 -17.32 -25.20 -24.42
C GLU A 527 -16.14 -26.07 -23.97
N CYS A 528 -15.97 -26.31 -22.65
CA CYS A 528 -14.88 -27.12 -22.11
C CYS A 528 -15.01 -28.61 -22.42
N GLU A 529 -16.20 -29.10 -22.78
CA GLU A 529 -16.41 -30.47 -23.27
C GLU A 529 -15.54 -30.80 -24.50
N ASN A 530 -15.23 -29.79 -25.33
CA ASN A 530 -14.37 -29.96 -26.51
C ASN A 530 -12.87 -29.78 -26.21
N LYS A 531 -12.49 -29.54 -24.95
CA LYS A 531 -11.11 -29.28 -24.51
C LYS A 531 -10.38 -28.22 -25.36
N PRO A 532 -10.90 -26.99 -25.46
CA PRO A 532 -10.32 -25.93 -26.28
C PRO A 532 -9.01 -25.37 -25.71
N CYS A 533 -8.82 -25.43 -24.39
CA CYS A 533 -7.63 -24.94 -23.71
C CYS A 533 -6.48 -25.94 -23.79
N SER A 534 -5.25 -25.42 -23.89
CA SER A 534 -4.03 -26.24 -23.84
C SER A 534 -3.82 -26.95 -22.50
N GLN A 535 -4.33 -26.37 -21.41
CA GLN A 535 -4.23 -26.91 -20.05
C GLN A 535 -5.62 -26.95 -19.38
N GLU A 536 -5.87 -26.11 -18.38
CA GLU A 536 -7.10 -26.15 -17.60
C GLU A 536 -8.18 -25.27 -18.23
N CYS A 537 -9.42 -25.77 -18.26
CA CYS A 537 -10.59 -25.07 -18.81
C CYS A 537 -11.69 -25.04 -17.77
N THR A 538 -12.30 -23.87 -17.57
CA THR A 538 -13.49 -23.72 -16.74
C THR A 538 -14.60 -23.09 -17.56
N ASN A 539 -15.77 -23.72 -17.53
CA ASN A 539 -16.96 -23.16 -18.15
C ASN A 539 -17.49 -21.99 -17.31
N VAL A 540 -17.76 -20.87 -17.96
CA VAL A 540 -18.29 -19.64 -17.37
C VAL A 540 -19.61 -19.33 -18.08
N TYR A 541 -20.51 -18.57 -17.45
CA TYR A 541 -21.78 -18.25 -18.08
C TYR A 541 -21.57 -17.44 -19.39
N GLY A 542 -21.88 -18.05 -20.53
CA GLY A 542 -21.79 -17.52 -21.88
C GLY A 542 -20.43 -17.61 -22.57
N SER A 543 -19.43 -18.27 -21.95
CA SER A 543 -18.09 -18.45 -22.49
C SER A 543 -17.27 -19.39 -21.60
N TYR A 544 -16.09 -19.80 -22.03
CA TYR A 544 -15.12 -20.50 -21.19
C TYR A 544 -13.91 -19.62 -20.86
N GLN A 545 -13.16 -19.99 -19.82
CA GLN A 545 -11.84 -19.41 -19.50
C GLN A 545 -10.79 -20.51 -19.38
N CYS A 546 -9.60 -20.23 -19.92
CA CYS A 546 -8.44 -21.11 -19.84
C CYS A 546 -7.50 -20.64 -18.72
N TYR A 547 -6.98 -21.60 -17.95
CA TYR A 547 -5.97 -21.35 -16.93
C TYR A 547 -4.72 -22.19 -17.17
N CYS A 548 -3.58 -21.58 -16.87
CA CYS A 548 -2.29 -22.22 -16.98
C CYS A 548 -1.80 -22.68 -15.60
N HIS A 549 -1.15 -23.84 -15.59
CA HIS A 549 -0.44 -24.35 -14.43
C HIS A 549 0.70 -23.39 -14.04
N ARG A 550 1.16 -23.49 -12.80
CA ARG A 550 2.24 -22.67 -12.27
C ARG A 550 3.49 -22.80 -13.14
N GLY A 551 4.13 -21.67 -13.47
CA GLY A 551 5.30 -21.60 -14.37
C GLY A 551 4.94 -21.35 -15.84
N TYR A 552 3.65 -21.22 -16.16
CA TYR A 552 3.17 -20.91 -17.50
C TYR A 552 2.27 -19.66 -17.49
N GLN A 553 2.27 -18.92 -18.58
CA GLN A 553 1.40 -17.77 -18.82
C GLN A 553 0.48 -18.02 -20.01
N LEU A 554 -0.70 -17.41 -19.99
CA LEU A 554 -1.63 -17.50 -21.11
C LEU A 554 -1.13 -16.63 -22.26
N SER A 555 -1.15 -17.15 -23.49
CA SER A 555 -0.72 -16.42 -24.67
C SER A 555 -1.66 -15.26 -24.97
N ASP A 556 -1.10 -14.06 -25.13
CA ASP A 556 -1.86 -12.84 -25.44
C ASP A 556 -2.51 -12.89 -26.84
N ASN A 557 -2.05 -13.79 -27.72
CA ASN A 557 -2.51 -13.88 -29.10
C ASN A 557 -3.84 -14.62 -29.25
N ASP A 558 -4.04 -15.70 -28.48
CA ASP A 558 -5.16 -16.62 -28.66
C ASP A 558 -5.98 -16.85 -27.38
N GLY A 559 -5.46 -16.50 -26.20
CA GLY A 559 -6.14 -16.70 -24.92
C GLY A 559 -6.42 -18.17 -24.57
N ILE A 560 -5.78 -19.12 -25.24
CA ILE A 560 -6.02 -20.57 -25.07
C ILE A 560 -4.73 -21.38 -24.88
N THR A 561 -3.61 -20.88 -25.40
CA THR A 561 -2.31 -21.56 -25.34
C THR A 561 -1.52 -21.08 -24.12
N CYS A 562 -1.01 -22.02 -23.33
CA CYS A 562 -0.15 -21.75 -22.20
C CYS A 562 1.31 -21.83 -22.62
N GLU A 563 2.02 -20.72 -22.51
CA GLU A 563 3.42 -20.57 -22.85
C GLU A 563 4.28 -20.60 -21.59
N ASP A 564 5.46 -21.18 -21.70
CA ASP A 564 6.41 -21.29 -20.59
C ASP A 564 6.95 -19.92 -20.17
N ILE A 565 6.94 -19.62 -18.87
CA ILE A 565 7.51 -18.38 -18.36
C ILE A 565 9.03 -18.55 -18.31
N ASN A 566 9.76 -17.76 -19.08
CA ASN A 566 11.21 -17.79 -19.03
C ASN A 566 11.74 -16.97 -17.85
N GLU A 567 11.89 -17.58 -16.67
CA GLU A 567 12.40 -16.87 -15.49
C GLU A 567 13.86 -16.43 -15.66
N CYS A 568 14.63 -17.08 -16.52
CA CYS A 568 16.02 -16.69 -16.81
C CYS A 568 16.13 -15.40 -17.62
N ALA A 569 15.03 -14.86 -18.16
CA ALA A 569 15.00 -13.54 -18.78
C ALA A 569 15.04 -12.40 -17.75
N LEU A 570 14.81 -12.69 -16.45
CA LEU A 570 14.82 -11.72 -15.36
C LEU A 570 16.21 -11.66 -14.67
N PRO A 571 16.71 -10.46 -14.34
CA PRO A 571 17.98 -10.31 -13.63
C PRO A 571 17.87 -10.76 -12.16
N GLY A 572 18.90 -11.44 -11.65
CA GLY A 572 19.03 -11.80 -10.23
C GLY A 572 18.35 -13.10 -9.78
N VAL A 573 17.88 -13.94 -10.72
CA VAL A 573 17.18 -15.19 -10.41
C VAL A 573 18.14 -16.30 -9.96
N CYS A 574 19.30 -16.43 -10.61
CA CYS A 574 20.40 -17.32 -10.23
C CYS A 574 21.65 -16.48 -9.97
N SER A 575 22.50 -16.92 -9.03
CA SER A 575 23.79 -16.27 -8.79
C SER A 575 24.79 -16.41 -9.95
N HIS A 576 24.66 -17.47 -10.75
CA HIS A 576 25.52 -17.77 -11.89
C HIS A 576 24.70 -18.12 -13.14
N ASN A 577 24.67 -19.39 -13.54
CA ASN A 577 24.06 -19.81 -14.80
C ASN A 577 22.62 -20.27 -14.57
N CYS A 578 21.68 -19.71 -15.34
CA CYS A 578 20.26 -20.05 -15.30
C CYS A 578 19.85 -20.81 -16.56
N ILE A 579 19.17 -21.94 -16.39
CA ILE A 579 18.65 -22.76 -17.50
C ILE A 579 17.13 -22.81 -17.37
N ASN A 580 16.43 -22.27 -18.37
CA ASN A 580 14.97 -22.31 -18.42
C ASN A 580 14.47 -23.71 -18.78
N THR A 581 13.43 -24.18 -18.11
CA THR A 581 12.84 -25.51 -18.28
C THR A 581 11.31 -25.40 -18.33
N PRO A 582 10.60 -26.35 -18.95
CA PRO A 582 9.13 -26.29 -18.95
C PRO A 582 8.56 -26.26 -17.52
N GLY A 583 7.89 -25.15 -17.14
CA GLY A 583 7.26 -24.92 -15.86
C GLY A 583 8.18 -24.34 -14.77
N GLY A 584 9.40 -23.93 -15.11
CA GLY A 584 10.32 -23.27 -14.17
C GLY A 584 11.77 -23.23 -14.65
N PHE A 585 12.73 -23.15 -13.74
CA PHE A 585 14.14 -22.99 -14.11
C PHE A 585 15.07 -23.76 -13.17
N ASN A 586 16.30 -23.97 -13.62
CA ASN A 586 17.35 -24.57 -12.80
C ASN A 586 18.63 -23.73 -12.82
N CYS A 587 19.19 -23.48 -11.64
CA CYS A 587 20.46 -22.77 -11.50
C CYS A 587 21.63 -23.75 -11.47
N THR A 588 22.71 -23.42 -12.16
CA THR A 588 23.93 -24.24 -12.21
C THR A 588 25.16 -23.39 -11.87
N CYS A 589 26.10 -24.01 -11.17
CA CYS A 589 27.35 -23.39 -10.73
C CYS A 589 28.51 -23.82 -11.63
N PRO A 590 29.57 -23.00 -11.77
CA PRO A 590 30.78 -23.38 -12.48
C PRO A 590 31.37 -24.68 -11.91
N PRO A 591 31.75 -25.65 -12.76
CA PRO A 591 32.29 -26.92 -12.29
C PRO A 591 33.69 -26.75 -11.70
N GLY A 592 33.95 -27.42 -10.57
CA GLY A 592 35.30 -27.58 -10.01
C GLY A 592 35.72 -26.59 -8.92
N GLY A 593 34.84 -25.67 -8.49
CA GLY A 593 35.12 -24.77 -7.35
C GLY A 593 33.88 -24.18 -6.67
N TYR A 594 32.66 -24.51 -7.13
CA TYR A 594 31.42 -24.04 -6.52
C TYR A 594 30.38 -25.15 -6.42
N THR A 595 29.56 -25.09 -5.38
CA THR A 595 28.41 -25.97 -5.16
C THR A 595 27.13 -25.18 -5.01
N LEU A 596 26.01 -25.76 -5.42
CA LEU A 596 24.71 -25.11 -5.31
C LEU A 596 24.23 -25.17 -3.85
N SER A 597 23.94 -24.00 -3.30
CA SER A 597 23.39 -23.81 -1.95
C SER A 597 22.02 -24.50 -1.80
N PRO A 598 21.59 -24.82 -0.56
CA PRO A 598 20.27 -25.42 -0.30
C PRO A 598 19.07 -24.60 -0.82
N ASP A 599 19.26 -23.32 -1.11
CA ASP A 599 18.24 -22.46 -1.73
C ASP A 599 18.01 -22.75 -3.23
N GLY A 600 18.86 -23.56 -3.85
CA GLY A 600 18.82 -23.91 -5.26
C GLY A 600 19.17 -22.76 -6.20
N ARG A 601 19.72 -21.64 -5.70
CA ARG A 601 19.94 -20.39 -6.48
C ARG A 601 21.34 -19.79 -6.31
N THR A 602 21.94 -19.93 -5.12
CA THR A 602 23.26 -19.36 -4.83
C THR A 602 24.37 -20.38 -4.97
N CYS A 603 25.49 -19.97 -5.57
CA CYS A 603 26.69 -20.79 -5.68
C CYS A 603 27.62 -20.45 -4.53
N GLN A 604 27.92 -21.46 -3.71
CA GLN A 604 28.83 -21.38 -2.60
C GLN A 604 30.19 -21.91 -3.02
N ASP A 605 31.25 -21.17 -2.67
CA ASP A 605 32.65 -21.58 -2.86
C ASP A 605 32.94 -22.90 -2.15
N VAL A 606 33.72 -23.77 -2.79
CA VAL A 606 34.18 -25.02 -2.20
C VAL A 606 35.58 -24.79 -1.64
N ASP A 607 35.76 -24.97 -0.34
CA ASP A 607 37.11 -24.91 0.24
C ASP A 607 37.91 -26.17 -0.09
N GLU A 608 38.66 -26.17 -1.20
CA GLU A 608 39.41 -27.36 -1.62
C GLU A 608 40.59 -27.67 -0.69
N CYS A 609 41.06 -26.69 0.09
CA CYS A 609 42.10 -26.87 1.09
C CYS A 609 41.55 -27.58 2.34
N ALA A 610 40.35 -27.24 2.80
CA ALA A 610 39.68 -27.94 3.90
C ALA A 610 39.13 -29.30 3.49
N ALA A 611 38.70 -29.45 2.23
CA ALA A 611 38.21 -30.71 1.69
C ALA A 611 39.32 -31.70 1.27
N GLU A 612 40.60 -31.29 1.34
CA GLU A 612 41.78 -32.06 0.86
C GLU A 612 41.67 -32.48 -0.62
N THR A 613 40.91 -31.75 -1.44
CA THR A 613 40.73 -32.02 -2.87
C THR A 613 41.71 -31.26 -3.77
N HIS A 614 42.67 -30.56 -3.16
CA HIS A 614 43.69 -29.76 -3.85
C HIS A 614 44.84 -30.60 -4.43
N THR A 615 45.52 -30.05 -5.43
CA THR A 615 46.65 -30.72 -6.14
C THR A 615 48.05 -30.26 -5.69
N CYS A 616 48.15 -29.58 -4.54
CA CYS A 616 49.43 -29.07 -4.02
C CYS A 616 50.42 -30.17 -3.62
N SER A 617 51.71 -29.92 -3.87
CA SER A 617 52.81 -30.81 -3.50
C SER A 617 53.05 -30.81 -1.99
N ALA A 618 53.72 -31.83 -1.44
CA ALA A 618 54.00 -31.93 0.00
C ALA A 618 54.90 -30.80 0.57
N SER A 619 55.60 -30.06 -0.30
CA SER A 619 56.40 -28.88 0.05
C SER A 619 55.64 -27.56 -0.13
N GLU A 620 54.41 -27.61 -0.65
CA GLU A 620 53.59 -26.44 -0.96
C GLU A 620 52.42 -26.34 0.03
N ILE A 621 52.05 -25.12 0.36
CA ILE A 621 50.92 -24.82 1.22
C ILE A 621 49.72 -24.49 0.33
N CYS A 622 48.58 -25.12 0.61
CA CYS A 622 47.32 -24.86 -0.09
C CYS A 622 46.66 -23.58 0.45
N PHE A 623 46.20 -22.73 -0.46
CA PHE A 623 45.43 -21.53 -0.20
C PHE A 623 44.10 -21.60 -0.93
N ASN A 624 42.99 -21.49 -0.19
CA ASN A 624 41.65 -21.49 -0.77
C ASN A 624 41.33 -20.12 -1.35
N LEU A 625 40.78 -20.07 -2.56
CA LEU A 625 40.32 -18.87 -3.24
C LEU A 625 38.90 -19.09 -3.75
N GLN A 626 38.17 -18.00 -4.00
CA GLN A 626 36.83 -18.11 -4.59
C GLN A 626 36.90 -18.78 -5.98
N GLY A 627 36.39 -20.01 -6.07
CA GLY A 627 36.35 -20.84 -7.26
C GLY A 627 37.56 -21.74 -7.51
N GLY A 628 38.45 -21.93 -6.53
CA GLY A 628 39.60 -22.84 -6.65
C GLY A 628 40.71 -22.60 -5.63
N HIS A 629 41.82 -23.33 -5.75
CA HIS A 629 42.96 -23.22 -4.83
C HIS A 629 44.27 -22.79 -5.52
N ARG A 630 45.19 -22.21 -4.74
CA ARG A 630 46.59 -21.97 -5.13
C ARG A 630 47.56 -22.70 -4.23
N CYS A 631 48.68 -23.13 -4.80
CA CYS A 631 49.76 -23.80 -4.07
C CYS A 631 50.96 -22.86 -4.06
N LEU A 632 51.42 -22.45 -2.87
CA LEU A 632 52.61 -21.61 -2.73
C LEU A 632 53.69 -22.34 -1.95
N ASN A 633 54.92 -22.24 -2.43
CA ASN A 633 56.12 -22.74 -1.75
C ASN A 633 56.77 -21.59 -0.98
N PHE A 634 57.06 -21.78 0.31
CA PHE A 634 57.70 -20.75 1.14
C PHE A 634 59.03 -21.26 1.71
N GLU A 635 60.10 -20.49 1.51
CA GLU A 635 61.45 -20.79 1.99
C GLU A 635 61.83 -19.89 3.18
N CYS A 636 62.47 -20.46 4.21
CA CYS A 636 62.90 -19.67 5.37
C CYS A 636 64.00 -18.64 5.00
N PRO A 637 63.99 -17.43 5.58
CA PRO A 637 65.03 -16.42 5.35
C PRO A 637 66.45 -16.89 5.71
N THR A 638 67.47 -16.23 5.15
CA THR A 638 68.89 -16.56 5.41
C THR A 638 69.21 -16.50 6.92
N ASN A 639 69.92 -17.53 7.42
CA ASN A 639 70.25 -17.76 8.84
C ASN A 639 69.12 -18.33 9.74
N PHE A 640 68.00 -18.80 9.18
CA PHE A 640 66.93 -19.50 9.90
C PHE A 640 66.81 -20.96 9.44
N ARG A 641 66.50 -21.89 10.37
CA ARG A 641 66.20 -23.29 10.06
C ARG A 641 64.71 -23.57 10.19
N GLN A 642 64.14 -24.40 9.32
CA GLN A 642 62.75 -24.85 9.44
C GLN A 642 62.59 -25.82 10.63
N ALA A 643 61.63 -25.58 11.52
CA ALA A 643 61.21 -26.53 12.54
C ALA A 643 60.27 -27.56 11.89
N THR A 644 60.53 -28.86 12.10
CA THR A 644 59.82 -29.95 11.44
C THR A 644 58.31 -29.91 11.69
N SER A 645 57.55 -30.05 10.59
CA SER A 645 56.09 -30.04 10.48
C SER A 645 55.44 -31.05 11.44
N GLY A 646 54.68 -30.55 12.41
CA GLY A 646 53.78 -31.35 13.23
C GLY A 646 52.43 -31.43 12.53
N SER A 647 52.11 -32.58 11.95
CA SER A 647 50.76 -32.93 11.49
C SER A 647 49.81 -32.97 12.70
N THR A 648 49.07 -31.89 12.90
CA THR A 648 47.79 -31.92 13.61
C THR A 648 46.73 -31.53 12.59
N GLY A 649 45.92 -32.52 12.19
CA GLY A 649 44.97 -32.44 11.08
C GLY A 649 43.81 -31.47 11.30
N ASN A 650 44.11 -30.17 11.23
CA ASN A 650 43.17 -29.12 10.87
C ASN A 650 43.93 -28.13 9.98
N ALA A 651 43.27 -27.73 8.90
CA ALA A 651 43.77 -26.93 7.79
C ALA A 651 44.74 -25.79 8.16
N SER A 652 45.70 -25.55 7.26
CA SER A 652 46.77 -24.54 7.25
C SER A 652 48.11 -24.99 7.84
N ALA A 653 48.99 -25.46 6.96
CA ALA A 653 50.39 -25.75 7.29
C ALA A 653 51.14 -24.47 7.72
N VAL A 654 51.35 -24.29 9.02
CA VAL A 654 52.11 -23.14 9.56
C VAL A 654 53.62 -23.42 9.41
N LEU A 655 54.30 -22.77 8.46
CA LEU A 655 55.76 -22.90 8.30
C LEU A 655 56.51 -22.18 9.44
N ARG A 656 57.02 -22.94 10.41
CA ARG A 656 57.77 -22.38 11.54
C ARG A 656 59.28 -22.33 11.28
N CYS A 657 59.86 -21.16 11.05
CA CYS A 657 61.31 -20.96 10.98
C CYS A 657 61.89 -20.61 12.38
N VAL A 658 63.13 -20.99 12.69
CA VAL A 658 63.77 -20.72 14.00
C VAL A 658 65.24 -20.33 13.80
N LYS A 659 65.71 -19.28 14.48
CA LYS A 659 67.11 -18.86 14.54
C LYS A 659 67.77 -19.42 15.80
N SER A 660 69.01 -19.92 15.73
CA SER A 660 69.74 -20.44 16.90
C SER A 660 71.08 -19.73 17.04
N CYS A 661 71.22 -18.84 18.04
CA CYS A 661 72.52 -18.20 18.30
C CYS A 661 73.46 -19.13 19.06
N ARG A 662 74.77 -19.00 18.80
CA ARG A 662 75.85 -19.67 19.54
C ARG A 662 76.53 -18.68 20.49
N LEU A 663 77.17 -19.18 21.55
CA LEU A 663 77.72 -18.44 22.69
C LEU A 663 78.77 -17.33 22.40
N LEU A 664 79.13 -17.06 21.16
CA LEU A 664 80.22 -16.13 20.77
C LEU A 664 79.83 -15.16 19.65
N ASP A 665 78.55 -15.07 19.28
CA ASP A 665 78.08 -14.14 18.25
C ASP A 665 77.80 -12.75 18.85
N LEU A 666 78.68 -11.76 18.59
CA LEU A 666 78.56 -10.39 19.14
C LEU A 666 77.32 -9.63 18.62
N GLU A 667 76.77 -10.01 17.46
CA GLU A 667 75.49 -9.44 16.98
C GLU A 667 74.29 -9.93 17.80
N CYS A 668 74.39 -11.06 18.50
CA CYS A 668 73.31 -11.62 19.31
C CYS A 668 73.37 -11.17 20.79
N SER A 669 74.40 -10.41 21.21
CA SER A 669 74.52 -9.88 22.58
C SER A 669 73.80 -8.55 22.81
N HIS A 670 73.38 -7.87 21.74
CA HIS A 670 72.69 -6.57 21.80
C HIS A 670 71.18 -6.65 21.51
N ASN A 671 70.67 -7.80 21.08
CA ASN A 671 69.26 -7.97 20.74
C ASN A 671 68.79 -9.42 21.02
N PRO A 672 68.13 -9.69 22.16
CA PRO A 672 67.82 -11.05 22.59
C PRO A 672 66.50 -11.53 21.98
N THR A 673 66.41 -11.70 20.66
CA THR A 673 65.18 -12.19 20.01
C THR A 673 65.34 -13.64 19.51
N HIS A 674 64.73 -14.59 20.22
CA HIS A 674 65.07 -16.02 20.11
C HIS A 674 64.06 -16.94 19.39
N ILE A 675 62.92 -16.46 18.89
CA ILE A 675 61.98 -17.26 18.07
C ILE A 675 61.27 -16.32 17.10
N ILE A 676 61.30 -16.60 15.78
CA ILE A 676 60.48 -15.91 14.74
C ILE A 676 59.63 -16.94 14.01
N THR A 677 58.38 -17.14 14.43
CA THR A 677 57.40 -17.93 13.68
C THR A 677 56.84 -17.14 12.51
N PHE A 678 56.82 -17.74 11.31
CA PHE A 678 56.13 -17.24 10.12
C PHE A 678 54.75 -17.91 10.01
N THR A 679 53.69 -17.12 9.88
CA THR A 679 52.33 -17.61 9.64
C THR A 679 51.75 -16.86 8.47
N VAL A 680 51.25 -17.58 7.45
CA VAL A 680 50.59 -17.01 6.27
C VAL A 680 49.13 -17.39 6.27
N ILE A 681 48.25 -16.40 6.19
CA ILE A 681 46.79 -16.54 6.18
C ILE A 681 46.29 -15.95 4.87
N SER A 682 45.47 -16.71 4.12
CA SER A 682 44.66 -16.18 3.03
C SER A 682 43.25 -15.89 3.53
N LEU A 683 42.74 -14.70 3.22
CA LEU A 683 41.35 -14.36 3.47
C LEU A 683 40.51 -14.70 2.22
N PRO A 684 39.22 -15.06 2.39
CA PRO A 684 38.33 -15.25 1.25
C PRO A 684 38.32 -13.99 0.39
N THR A 685 38.23 -14.15 -0.92
CA THR A 685 38.30 -13.04 -1.86
C THR A 685 37.14 -12.07 -1.61
N SER A 686 37.43 -10.95 -0.96
CA SER A 686 36.43 -9.88 -0.75
C SER A 686 36.32 -9.10 -2.05
N GLN A 687 35.16 -9.20 -2.71
CA GLN A 687 34.93 -8.50 -3.97
C GLN A 687 35.01 -6.97 -3.80
N HIS A 688 34.81 -6.43 -2.59
CA HIS A 688 34.84 -4.98 -2.34
C HIS A 688 35.25 -4.61 -0.90
N LEU A 689 36.53 -4.32 -0.67
CA LEU A 689 37.06 -3.65 0.54
C LEU A 689 36.77 -2.13 0.51
N LYS A 690 35.49 -1.75 0.40
CA LYS A 690 35.05 -0.35 0.27
C LYS A 690 34.77 0.33 1.62
N GLU A 691 34.40 -0.44 2.64
CA GLU A 691 34.09 0.04 3.99
C GLU A 691 35.11 -0.48 5.02
N PRO A 692 35.36 0.24 6.14
CA PRO A 692 36.28 -0.22 7.18
C PRO A 692 35.77 -1.50 7.87
N GLU A 693 36.52 -2.60 7.75
CA GLU A 693 36.19 -3.87 8.41
C GLU A 693 37.40 -4.50 9.11
N VAL A 694 37.13 -5.44 10.03
CA VAL A 694 38.18 -6.23 10.71
C VAL A 694 38.59 -7.39 9.80
N ILE A 695 39.85 -7.36 9.39
CA ILE A 695 40.43 -8.21 8.34
C ILE A 695 40.99 -9.51 8.94
N ALA A 696 41.61 -9.48 10.12
CA ALA A 696 42.14 -10.68 10.78
C ALA A 696 42.29 -10.50 12.30
N LEU A 697 42.19 -11.62 13.04
CA LEU A 697 42.40 -11.70 14.49
C LEU A 697 43.68 -12.49 14.82
N LEU A 698 44.66 -11.83 15.42
CA LEU A 698 45.93 -12.39 15.89
C LEU A 698 45.80 -12.85 17.35
N ARG A 699 45.67 -14.16 17.57
CA ARG A 699 45.59 -14.73 18.92
C ARG A 699 46.98 -14.95 19.53
N THR A 700 47.15 -14.60 20.81
CA THR A 700 48.38 -14.88 21.57
C THR A 700 48.08 -15.81 22.76
N ALA A 701 49.11 -16.45 23.30
CA ALA A 701 49.00 -17.29 24.49
C ALA A 701 49.21 -16.51 25.80
N THR A 702 49.30 -15.18 25.74
CA THR A 702 49.63 -14.32 26.89
C THR A 702 48.35 -13.77 27.51
N ALA A 703 48.18 -13.99 28.82
CA ALA A 703 47.04 -13.48 29.57
C ALA A 703 47.13 -11.96 29.78
N VAL A 704 45.97 -11.30 29.85
CA VAL A 704 45.87 -9.86 30.15
C VAL A 704 46.34 -9.61 31.59
N LYS A 705 47.18 -8.59 31.77
CA LYS A 705 47.89 -8.27 33.02
C LYS A 705 46.92 -7.95 34.18
N PRO A 706 47.00 -8.66 35.32
CA PRO A 706 46.47 -8.18 36.60
C PRO A 706 47.52 -7.31 37.31
N ALA A 707 47.09 -6.22 37.96
CA ALA A 707 47.92 -5.08 38.35
C ALA A 707 49.07 -5.29 39.38
N ASN A 708 49.47 -6.50 39.76
CA ASN A 708 50.32 -6.74 40.95
C ASN A 708 51.53 -7.68 40.78
N LEU A 709 52.26 -7.67 39.64
CA LEU A 709 53.64 -8.19 39.58
C LEU A 709 54.47 -7.44 38.50
N PRO A 710 55.73 -7.01 38.76
CA PRO A 710 56.57 -6.30 37.78
C PRO A 710 57.22 -7.18 36.70
N ASP A 711 57.17 -8.51 36.84
CA ASP A 711 58.04 -9.43 36.08
C ASP A 711 57.32 -10.25 34.99
N GLN A 712 56.07 -9.92 34.60
CA GLN A 712 55.34 -10.70 33.58
C GLN A 712 55.44 -10.13 32.15
N PRO A 713 55.36 -11.00 31.12
CA PRO A 713 55.54 -10.60 29.73
C PRO A 713 54.31 -9.85 29.17
N ASP A 714 54.53 -8.70 28.53
CA ASP A 714 53.57 -7.95 27.73
C ASP A 714 53.73 -8.25 26.24
N VAL A 715 52.72 -7.90 25.43
CA VAL A 715 52.72 -8.11 23.98
C VAL A 715 52.42 -6.81 23.23
N ILE A 716 53.25 -6.50 22.24
CA ILE A 716 53.12 -5.36 21.33
C ILE A 716 52.89 -5.88 19.91
N PHE A 717 51.94 -5.29 19.20
CA PHE A 717 51.69 -5.56 17.79
C PHE A 717 52.17 -4.37 16.96
N GLU A 718 52.83 -4.62 15.84
CA GLU A 718 53.32 -3.57 14.94
C GLU A 718 53.28 -4.06 13.49
N ILE A 719 52.84 -3.21 12.58
CA ILE A 719 52.90 -3.48 11.14
C ILE A 719 54.30 -3.12 10.65
N LEU A 720 55.03 -4.12 10.14
CA LEU A 720 56.38 -3.95 9.59
C LEU A 720 56.37 -3.50 8.14
N ASP A 721 55.44 -4.02 7.35
CA ASP A 721 55.31 -3.74 5.92
C ASP A 721 53.84 -3.89 5.53
N SER A 722 53.31 -2.92 4.78
CA SER A 722 51.92 -2.89 4.32
C SER A 722 51.87 -2.43 2.86
N ASP A 723 50.66 -2.22 2.33
CA ASP A 723 50.52 -1.53 1.05
C ASP A 723 51.12 -0.12 1.11
N GLU A 724 51.52 0.42 -0.05
CA GLU A 724 52.16 1.75 -0.18
C GLU A 724 51.31 2.91 0.39
N GLN A 725 50.02 2.68 0.66
CA GLN A 725 49.08 3.69 1.17
C GLN A 725 48.78 3.54 2.67
N ASN A 726 49.38 2.56 3.36
CA ASN A 726 49.13 2.21 4.76
C ASN A 726 47.62 2.05 5.03
N SER A 727 46.99 1.13 4.32
CA SER A 727 45.54 0.90 4.35
C SER A 727 45.09 0.03 5.53
N PHE A 728 46.03 -0.49 6.33
CA PHE A 728 45.77 -1.37 7.47
C PHE A 728 46.36 -0.80 8.76
N ASP A 729 45.70 -1.08 9.88
CA ASP A 729 46.17 -0.78 11.23
C ASP A 729 45.97 -2.00 12.15
N VAL A 730 46.74 -2.09 13.25
CA VAL A 730 46.64 -3.19 14.23
C VAL A 730 46.30 -2.66 15.62
N ILE A 731 45.14 -3.08 16.13
CA ILE A 731 44.62 -2.67 17.43
C ILE A 731 44.82 -3.81 18.43
N LYS A 732 45.45 -3.52 19.57
CA LYS A 732 45.54 -4.46 20.70
C LYS A 732 44.20 -4.52 21.42
N ASP A 733 43.64 -5.72 21.56
CA ASP A 733 42.35 -5.98 22.20
C ASP A 733 42.48 -7.16 23.18
N SER A 734 41.43 -7.46 23.96
CA SER A 734 41.37 -8.59 24.88
C SER A 734 40.13 -9.45 24.67
N GLN A 735 40.32 -10.72 24.36
CA GLN A 735 39.24 -11.71 24.24
C GLN A 735 39.53 -12.91 25.15
N ASP A 736 38.52 -13.32 25.92
CA ASP A 736 38.61 -14.45 26.87
C ASP A 736 39.79 -14.37 27.87
N GLY A 737 40.20 -13.15 28.25
CA GLY A 737 41.31 -12.90 29.17
C GLY A 737 42.71 -13.07 28.56
N LEU A 738 42.82 -13.23 27.25
CA LEU A 738 44.08 -13.25 26.49
C LEU A 738 44.25 -11.97 25.68
N ILE A 739 45.50 -11.56 25.49
CA ILE A 739 45.85 -10.42 24.61
C ILE A 739 45.72 -10.86 23.15
N VAL A 740 44.99 -10.10 22.35
CA VAL A 740 44.82 -10.35 20.91
C VAL A 740 45.11 -9.08 20.11
N GLY A 741 45.44 -9.23 18.81
CA GLY A 741 45.62 -8.12 17.88
C GLY A 741 44.58 -8.17 16.77
N LEU A 742 43.79 -7.12 16.60
CA LEU A 742 42.80 -6.97 15.53
C LEU A 742 43.44 -6.18 14.39
N ILE A 743 43.49 -6.76 13.20
CA ILE A 743 43.94 -6.05 11.99
C ILE A 743 42.71 -5.45 11.34
N CYS A 744 42.68 -4.13 11.23
CA CYS A 744 41.56 -3.38 10.68
C CYS A 744 41.96 -2.72 9.37
N GLN A 745 41.06 -2.74 8.38
CA GLN A 745 41.19 -1.88 7.23
C GLN A 745 40.80 -0.45 7.62
N VAL A 746 41.70 0.50 7.42
CA VAL A 746 41.49 1.92 7.73
C VAL A 746 41.29 2.78 6.48
N LYS A 747 41.63 2.27 5.29
CA LYS A 747 41.42 2.95 3.99
C LYS A 747 40.90 1.99 2.92
N PRO A 748 40.02 2.45 2.01
CA PRO A 748 39.47 1.62 0.95
C PRO A 748 40.53 1.21 -0.07
N ILE A 749 40.48 -0.04 -0.54
CA ILE A 749 41.42 -0.57 -1.53
C ILE A 749 40.68 -0.74 -2.86
N LEU A 750 41.09 -0.01 -3.88
CA LEU A 750 40.45 0.02 -5.18
C LEU A 750 41.14 -0.91 -6.20
N GLY A 751 40.36 -1.81 -6.78
CA GLY A 751 40.74 -2.67 -7.91
C GLY A 751 41.43 -3.99 -7.51
N PRO A 752 41.66 -4.88 -8.49
CA PRO A 752 42.32 -6.15 -8.25
C PRO A 752 43.75 -5.92 -7.80
N LYS A 753 44.07 -6.26 -6.55
CA LYS A 753 45.39 -6.08 -5.96
C LYS A 753 45.75 -7.27 -5.10
N GLU A 754 46.98 -7.72 -5.26
CA GLU A 754 47.61 -8.70 -4.39
C GLU A 754 48.50 -7.96 -3.41
N LEU A 755 48.23 -8.12 -2.12
CA LEU A 755 48.89 -7.40 -1.03
C LEU A 755 49.49 -8.39 -0.05
N MET A 756 50.68 -8.07 0.46
CA MET A 756 51.35 -8.81 1.52
C MET A 756 51.52 -7.89 2.73
N LEU A 757 50.80 -8.18 3.81
CA LEU A 757 50.86 -7.42 5.06
C LEU A 757 51.74 -8.16 6.07
N SER A 758 52.84 -7.56 6.49
CA SER A 758 53.76 -8.15 7.48
C SER A 758 53.54 -7.51 8.85
N VAL A 759 53.15 -8.29 9.85
CA VAL A 759 52.85 -7.84 11.21
C VAL A 759 53.75 -8.56 12.21
N VAL A 760 54.41 -7.83 13.10
CA VAL A 760 55.23 -8.40 14.18
C VAL A 760 54.50 -8.34 15.52
N ILE A 761 54.59 -9.44 16.26
CA ILE A 761 54.14 -9.59 17.64
C ILE A 761 55.37 -9.68 18.52
N LYS A 762 55.68 -8.61 19.25
CA LYS A 762 56.83 -8.51 20.16
C LYS A 762 56.39 -8.84 21.58
N TYR A 763 57.01 -9.84 22.20
CA TYR A 763 56.81 -10.16 23.60
C TYR A 763 57.90 -9.48 24.41
N VAL A 764 57.49 -8.65 25.36
CA VAL A 764 58.37 -7.76 26.14
C VAL A 764 58.32 -8.16 27.60
N GLN A 765 59.46 -8.31 28.25
CA GLN A 765 59.53 -8.54 29.69
C GLN A 765 60.58 -7.60 30.26
N LEU A 766 60.24 -6.86 31.32
CA LEU A 766 61.14 -5.87 31.96
C LEU A 766 61.71 -4.80 31.00
N GLY A 767 60.98 -4.48 29.92
CA GLY A 767 61.39 -3.49 28.92
C GLY A 767 62.22 -4.04 27.76
N ASP A 768 62.69 -5.28 27.85
CA ASP A 768 63.43 -5.95 26.78
C ASP A 768 62.51 -6.89 25.98
N VAL A 769 62.62 -6.84 24.65
CA VAL A 769 61.91 -7.78 23.75
C VAL A 769 62.62 -9.12 23.76
N TYR A 770 62.01 -10.16 24.35
CA TYR A 770 62.62 -11.49 24.44
C TYR A 770 62.15 -12.46 23.35
N GLN A 771 61.00 -12.19 22.71
CA GLN A 771 60.47 -12.97 21.60
C GLN A 771 59.76 -12.08 20.57
N GLN A 772 59.82 -12.44 19.28
CA GLN A 772 59.15 -11.72 18.19
C GLN A 772 58.56 -12.69 17.16
N ASN A 773 57.25 -12.71 16.98
CA ASN A 773 56.62 -13.52 15.92
C ASN A 773 56.28 -12.61 14.73
N ILE A 774 56.72 -12.93 13.51
CA ILE A 774 56.41 -12.13 12.31
C ILE A 774 55.38 -12.90 11.47
N MET A 775 54.22 -12.31 11.23
CA MET A 775 53.13 -12.89 10.46
C MET A 775 52.98 -12.16 9.13
N ASN A 776 52.97 -12.89 8.02
CA ASN A 776 52.81 -12.31 6.70
C ASN A 776 51.44 -12.73 6.14
N ILE A 777 50.51 -11.79 6.02
CA ILE A 777 49.13 -12.04 5.61
C ILE A 777 49.01 -11.72 4.13
N HIS A 778 48.51 -12.68 3.34
CA HIS A 778 48.32 -12.50 1.91
C HIS A 778 46.86 -12.14 1.65
N ILE A 779 46.63 -10.98 1.04
CA ILE A 779 45.29 -10.44 0.79
C ILE A 779 45.12 -10.29 -0.72
N LEU A 780 44.11 -10.95 -1.27
CA LEU A 780 43.72 -10.80 -2.67
C LEU A 780 42.42 -10.00 -2.74
N VAL A 781 42.51 -8.78 -3.26
CA VAL A 781 41.36 -7.92 -3.57
C VAL A 781 41.06 -8.10 -5.05
N LEU A 782 39.79 -8.28 -5.44
CA LEU A 782 39.36 -8.49 -6.85
C LEU A 782 38.82 -7.22 -7.51
#